data_AF-A0A367PTD3-F1
#
_entry.id   AF-A0A367PTD3-F1
#
_cell.length_a   1.000
_cell.length_b   1.000
_cell.length_c   1.000
_cell.angle_alpha   90.00
_cell.angle_beta   90.00
_cell.angle_gamma   90.00
#
_symmetry.space_group_name_H-M   'P 1'
#
loop_
_entity.id
_entity.type
_entity.pdbx_description
1 polymer ?
#
loop_
_entity_poly.entity_id
_entity_poly.type
_entity_poly.pdbx_seq_one_letter_code
_entity_poly.pdbx_strand_id
1 'polypeptide(L)'
;MPQVLAQTSNSRKETAEKLLQQGREQYQASQFEAALQSWQQALVIYQEIRDYESEVKVLNNIGLAYQVKGEYDSAINYLQRSLKIAKKINYRLGSARASGNLGIIYQDKGDYGQAIDYHQQNLAIAVEINDAPSQAKAIANIGLVYYFLGDAPTAIKQYSQALVIFRNLADRQSEATLLNNLGLVYSAIGDYPNAIQSYQQALTIIREMKNLQLEGKILGNLGSIYYFLGEYSQAIDYQQKWLTIARTIVDPRSEGDALGNLGLTYLVQGDYPQAINYQQQSLAIARKIYDPLGEGQSLNNLGLTFFKYGNLPAAEKNLYAAINIWENLRSPKSKLQNTDKVSLFDTQKNTYALLQQILIAQNKSDAALEISERGRARAFVELLASRSSNNNKNAVNPARSLTIEEMKKIAKTQNSTLVQYSIIREEFKVSGKLQFQESELYIWVIKPTGEITFRKADLKPLWQKENTSFEKLVSISRQSIGVERGGLSVSPKPDALKTKQRLSRLHQLLIQPIADVLPKQDSEKVIFIPQNELFLVPFPALQDEQGKYLIEKHTILTAPAIQILDFTRQQKLGVGDGDVLIVGNPTMPKVILEPGKPSEKLTSLPWVEKEAREIASKFNTQALTGDKATKAAIVNKMTQARIIHLATHGLLDDNRGLGSAIALAPSGTDNGLLTAEEILNLKLNADLVVLSACDTGRGRITGDGVIGLSRSLISAGTPSVIVSLWAVDDNSTSFLMTEFYKNLQQQDKATALRQAMLTTMQKYPQPINWAAFTLIGESK
;
A
#
# COMPACT_ATOMS: atom_id res chain seq x y z
N MET A 1 -39.71 -35.12 -42.59
CA MET A 1 -39.44 -34.39 -41.32
C MET A 1 -38.00 -33.89 -41.12
N PRO A 2 -36.91 -34.49 -41.65
CA PRO A 2 -35.54 -33.96 -41.43
C PRO A 2 -35.29 -32.59 -42.09
N GLN A 3 -35.91 -32.34 -43.25
CA GLN A 3 -35.67 -31.13 -44.07
C GLN A 3 -36.26 -29.85 -43.46
N VAL A 4 -37.38 -29.96 -42.72
CA VAL A 4 -38.05 -28.84 -42.05
C VAL A 4 -37.31 -28.42 -40.76
N LEU A 5 -36.81 -29.39 -39.99
CA LEU A 5 -35.98 -29.13 -38.80
C LEU A 5 -34.62 -28.48 -39.16
N ALA A 6 -34.01 -28.91 -40.28
CA ALA A 6 -32.78 -28.31 -40.80
C ALA A 6 -33.00 -26.86 -41.30
N GLN A 7 -34.12 -26.57 -41.96
CA GLN A 7 -34.48 -25.21 -42.39
C GLN A 7 -34.72 -24.27 -41.20
N THR A 8 -35.37 -24.73 -40.13
CA THR A 8 -35.57 -23.93 -38.90
C THR A 8 -34.28 -23.67 -38.13
N SER A 9 -33.33 -24.62 -38.13
CA SER A 9 -32.02 -24.45 -37.49
C SER A 9 -31.14 -23.43 -38.23
N ASN A 10 -31.10 -23.50 -39.57
CA ASN A 10 -30.34 -22.55 -40.39
C ASN A 10 -30.87 -21.12 -40.27
N SER A 11 -32.20 -20.93 -40.28
CA SER A 11 -32.81 -19.61 -40.10
C SER A 11 -32.52 -19.01 -38.71
N ARG A 12 -32.51 -19.85 -37.65
CA ARG A 12 -32.10 -19.42 -36.31
C ARG A 12 -30.61 -19.06 -36.24
N LYS A 13 -29.75 -19.82 -36.90
CA LYS A 13 -28.30 -19.53 -36.96
C LYS A 13 -28.02 -18.19 -37.63
N GLU A 14 -28.65 -17.91 -38.77
CA GLU A 14 -28.51 -16.60 -39.45
C GLU A 14 -28.98 -15.43 -38.57
N THR A 15 -30.05 -15.64 -37.81
CA THR A 15 -30.55 -14.64 -36.85
C THR A 15 -29.52 -14.39 -35.74
N ALA A 16 -28.92 -15.44 -35.17
CA ALA A 16 -27.88 -15.33 -34.16
C ALA A 16 -26.61 -14.65 -34.69
N GLU A 17 -26.21 -14.93 -35.94
CA GLU A 17 -25.06 -14.31 -36.57
C GLU A 17 -25.26 -12.80 -36.81
N LYS A 18 -26.47 -12.39 -37.21
CA LYS A 18 -26.85 -10.98 -37.30
C LYS A 18 -26.76 -10.28 -35.95
N LEU A 19 -27.29 -10.89 -34.90
CA LEU A 19 -27.21 -10.37 -33.53
C LEU A 19 -25.76 -10.30 -33.01
N LEU A 20 -24.93 -11.29 -33.33
CA LEU A 20 -23.51 -11.29 -33.00
C LEU A 20 -22.78 -10.11 -33.66
N GLN A 21 -23.04 -9.87 -34.95
CA GLN A 21 -22.46 -8.76 -35.70
C GLN A 21 -22.97 -7.41 -35.21
N GLN A 22 -24.28 -7.28 -35.00
CA GLN A 22 -24.89 -6.08 -34.43
C GLN A 22 -24.25 -5.71 -33.09
N GLY A 23 -24.07 -6.69 -32.20
CA GLY A 23 -23.39 -6.44 -30.93
C GLY A 23 -21.93 -5.99 -31.10
N ARG A 24 -21.21 -6.47 -32.11
CA ARG A 24 -19.85 -5.99 -32.43
C ARG A 24 -19.84 -4.53 -32.88
N GLU A 25 -20.79 -4.14 -33.72
CA GLU A 25 -20.93 -2.76 -34.21
C GLU A 25 -21.33 -1.83 -33.07
N GLN A 26 -22.29 -2.22 -32.23
CA GLN A 26 -22.68 -1.49 -31.03
C GLN A 26 -21.49 -1.33 -30.06
N TYR A 27 -20.71 -2.38 -29.85
CA TYR A 27 -19.52 -2.31 -29.00
C TYR A 27 -18.47 -1.33 -29.56
N GLN A 28 -18.22 -1.35 -30.87
CA GLN A 28 -17.32 -0.39 -31.52
C GLN A 28 -17.85 1.05 -31.42
N ALA A 29 -19.16 1.23 -31.44
CA ALA A 29 -19.83 2.51 -31.20
C ALA A 29 -19.92 2.89 -29.70
N SER A 30 -19.27 2.13 -28.80
CA SER A 30 -19.31 2.30 -27.33
C SER A 30 -20.72 2.19 -26.71
N GLN A 31 -21.65 1.54 -27.40
CA GLN A 31 -23.01 1.24 -26.92
C GLN A 31 -23.02 -0.11 -26.17
N PHE A 32 -22.32 -0.17 -25.04
CA PHE A 32 -22.01 -1.43 -24.36
C PHE A 32 -23.26 -2.18 -23.87
N GLU A 33 -24.28 -1.49 -23.37
CA GLU A 33 -25.55 -2.09 -22.94
C GLU A 33 -26.30 -2.72 -24.12
N ALA A 34 -26.36 -2.02 -25.25
CA ALA A 34 -26.99 -2.53 -26.46
C ALA A 34 -26.23 -3.75 -27.00
N ALA A 35 -24.89 -3.68 -27.02
CA ALA A 35 -24.03 -4.80 -27.41
C ALA A 35 -24.26 -6.04 -26.53
N LEU A 36 -24.34 -5.84 -25.21
CA LEU A 36 -24.67 -6.91 -24.26
C LEU A 36 -26.03 -7.53 -24.53
N GLN A 37 -27.06 -6.73 -24.82
CA GLN A 37 -28.40 -7.23 -25.16
C GLN A 37 -28.39 -8.08 -26.43
N SER A 38 -27.80 -7.56 -27.52
CA SER A 38 -27.70 -8.29 -28.79
C SER A 38 -26.91 -9.59 -28.64
N TRP A 39 -25.80 -9.57 -27.90
CA TRP A 39 -25.00 -10.78 -27.63
C TRP A 39 -25.68 -11.78 -26.69
N GLN A 40 -26.45 -11.34 -25.71
CA GLN A 40 -27.23 -12.24 -24.85
C GLN A 40 -28.34 -12.96 -25.64
N GLN A 41 -29.01 -12.26 -26.56
CA GLN A 41 -29.99 -12.88 -27.45
C GLN A 41 -29.32 -13.89 -28.39
N ALA A 42 -28.18 -13.54 -29.00
CA ALA A 42 -27.41 -14.48 -29.83
C ALA A 42 -26.96 -15.72 -29.04
N LEU A 43 -26.52 -15.54 -27.79
CA LEU A 43 -26.08 -16.61 -26.90
C LEU A 43 -27.19 -17.64 -26.63
N VAL A 44 -28.43 -17.20 -26.40
CA VAL A 44 -29.57 -18.10 -26.21
C VAL A 44 -29.79 -18.95 -27.46
N ILE A 45 -29.80 -18.32 -28.64
CA ILE A 45 -30.02 -19.04 -29.90
C ILE A 45 -28.90 -20.04 -30.17
N TYR A 46 -27.62 -19.68 -29.96
CA TYR A 46 -26.50 -20.60 -30.13
C TYR A 46 -26.56 -21.81 -29.18
N GLN A 47 -27.06 -21.64 -27.96
CA GLN A 47 -27.31 -22.74 -27.02
C GLN A 47 -28.43 -23.68 -27.50
N GLU A 48 -29.54 -23.12 -27.99
CA GLU A 48 -30.68 -23.90 -28.50
C GLU A 48 -30.29 -24.77 -29.69
N ILE A 49 -29.54 -24.21 -30.64
CA ILE A 49 -29.08 -24.94 -31.84
C ILE A 49 -27.80 -25.75 -31.59
N ARG A 50 -27.25 -25.72 -30.36
CA ARG A 50 -26.03 -26.41 -29.93
C ARG A 50 -24.78 -26.07 -30.76
N ASP A 51 -24.66 -24.81 -31.18
CA ASP A 51 -23.45 -24.27 -31.83
C ASP A 51 -22.46 -23.79 -30.76
N TYR A 52 -21.68 -24.74 -30.23
CA TYR A 52 -20.76 -24.48 -29.12
C TYR A 52 -19.60 -23.55 -29.48
N GLU A 53 -19.14 -23.52 -30.74
CA GLU A 53 -18.09 -22.59 -31.16
C GLU A 53 -18.58 -21.15 -31.15
N SER A 54 -19.79 -20.92 -31.66
CA SER A 54 -20.40 -19.59 -31.65
C SER A 54 -20.82 -19.17 -30.24
N GLU A 55 -21.23 -20.11 -29.38
CA GLU A 55 -21.41 -19.89 -27.95
C GLU A 55 -20.12 -19.37 -27.29
N VAL A 56 -18.97 -20.01 -27.54
CA VAL A 56 -17.67 -19.55 -27.04
C VAL A 56 -17.33 -18.13 -27.52
N LYS A 57 -17.54 -17.84 -28.80
CA LYS A 57 -17.26 -16.52 -29.38
C LYS A 57 -18.09 -15.42 -28.71
N VAL A 58 -19.39 -15.65 -28.51
CA VAL A 58 -20.27 -14.64 -27.91
C VAL A 58 -20.03 -14.48 -26.41
N LEU A 59 -19.73 -15.57 -25.68
CA LEU A 59 -19.35 -15.49 -24.26
C LEU A 59 -18.06 -14.67 -24.06
N ASN A 60 -17.08 -14.82 -24.97
CA ASN A 60 -15.87 -13.99 -24.94
C ASN A 60 -16.18 -12.50 -25.14
N ASN A 61 -17.07 -12.16 -26.07
CA ASN A 61 -17.48 -10.77 -26.32
C ASN A 61 -18.24 -10.17 -25.13
N ILE A 62 -19.16 -10.93 -24.54
CA ILE A 62 -19.88 -10.52 -23.32
C ILE A 62 -18.90 -10.27 -22.17
N GLY A 63 -17.91 -11.15 -21.99
CA GLY A 63 -16.85 -10.98 -21.01
C GLY A 63 -16.09 -9.65 -21.20
N LEU A 64 -15.70 -9.32 -22.43
CA LEU A 64 -15.03 -8.05 -22.75
C LEU A 64 -15.92 -6.83 -22.48
N ALA A 65 -17.22 -6.88 -22.80
CA ALA A 65 -18.14 -5.79 -22.48
C ALA A 65 -18.27 -5.56 -20.96
N TYR A 66 -18.35 -6.63 -20.17
CA TYR A 66 -18.35 -6.48 -18.71
C TYR A 66 -17.01 -5.96 -18.18
N GLN A 67 -15.88 -6.33 -18.77
CA GLN A 67 -14.57 -5.76 -18.43
C GLN A 67 -14.56 -4.24 -18.64
N VAL A 68 -15.00 -3.74 -19.81
CA VAL A 68 -15.02 -2.30 -20.11
C VAL A 68 -15.94 -1.53 -19.16
N LYS A 69 -17.03 -2.17 -18.70
CA LYS A 69 -17.92 -1.61 -17.67
C LYS A 69 -17.36 -1.67 -16.24
N GLY A 70 -16.20 -2.31 -16.03
CA GLY A 70 -15.59 -2.54 -14.72
C GLY A 70 -16.26 -3.64 -13.88
N GLU A 71 -17.17 -4.42 -14.47
CA GLU A 71 -17.89 -5.52 -13.80
C GLU A 71 -17.08 -6.82 -13.88
N TYR A 72 -15.93 -6.84 -13.20
CA TYR A 72 -14.94 -7.90 -13.38
C TYR A 72 -15.41 -9.31 -12.99
N ASP A 73 -16.25 -9.45 -11.96
CA ASP A 73 -16.73 -10.77 -11.54
C ASP A 73 -17.70 -11.37 -12.57
N SER A 74 -18.55 -10.54 -13.16
CA SER A 74 -19.38 -10.93 -14.30
C SER A 74 -18.50 -11.34 -15.48
N ALA A 75 -17.51 -10.52 -15.83
CA ALA A 75 -16.58 -10.80 -16.93
C ALA A 75 -15.86 -12.15 -16.75
N ILE A 76 -15.33 -12.41 -15.54
CA ILE A 76 -14.67 -13.67 -15.18
C ILE A 76 -15.63 -14.86 -15.34
N ASN A 77 -16.87 -14.75 -14.85
CA ASN A 77 -17.85 -15.83 -14.94
C ASN A 77 -18.11 -16.24 -16.41
N TYR A 78 -18.39 -15.26 -17.27
CA TYR A 78 -18.64 -15.52 -18.70
C TYR A 78 -17.42 -16.11 -19.41
N LEU A 79 -16.21 -15.63 -19.10
CA LEU A 79 -14.97 -16.13 -19.73
C LEU A 79 -14.54 -17.50 -19.20
N GLN A 80 -14.76 -17.81 -17.92
CA GLN A 80 -14.54 -19.15 -17.37
C GLN A 80 -15.49 -20.16 -18.02
N ARG A 81 -16.75 -19.78 -18.22
CA ARG A 81 -17.72 -20.59 -18.97
C ARG A 81 -17.27 -20.80 -20.42
N SER A 82 -16.84 -19.75 -21.10
CA SER A 82 -16.27 -19.79 -22.45
C SER A 82 -15.10 -20.77 -22.52
N LEU A 83 -14.12 -20.64 -21.62
CA LEU A 83 -12.94 -21.51 -21.54
C LEU A 83 -13.31 -22.97 -21.29
N LYS A 84 -14.28 -23.24 -20.41
CA LYS A 84 -14.77 -24.59 -20.11
C LYS A 84 -15.39 -25.27 -21.33
N ILE A 85 -16.22 -24.54 -22.08
CA ILE A 85 -16.85 -25.07 -23.31
C ILE A 85 -15.78 -25.28 -24.38
N ALA A 86 -14.90 -24.31 -24.59
CA ALA A 86 -13.83 -24.40 -25.59
C ALA A 86 -12.92 -25.60 -25.35
N LYS A 87 -12.54 -25.88 -24.09
CA LYS A 87 -11.78 -27.08 -23.72
C LYS A 87 -12.56 -28.37 -24.00
N LYS A 88 -13.86 -28.40 -23.67
CA LYS A 88 -14.72 -29.59 -23.89
C LYS A 88 -14.84 -29.98 -25.36
N ILE A 89 -14.90 -28.99 -26.26
CA ILE A 89 -15.04 -29.21 -27.71
C ILE A 89 -13.69 -29.21 -28.45
N ASN A 90 -12.56 -29.15 -27.72
CA ASN A 90 -11.21 -29.00 -28.28
C ASN A 90 -11.02 -27.78 -29.20
N TYR A 91 -11.77 -26.70 -28.98
CA TYR A 91 -11.62 -25.45 -29.73
C TYR A 91 -10.45 -24.64 -29.16
N ARG A 92 -9.25 -24.92 -29.69
CA ARG A 92 -7.98 -24.33 -29.22
C ARG A 92 -7.96 -22.81 -29.31
N LEU A 93 -8.36 -22.24 -30.45
CA LEU A 93 -8.42 -20.78 -30.63
C LEU A 93 -9.38 -20.10 -29.63
N GLY A 94 -10.54 -20.72 -29.35
CA GLY A 94 -11.48 -20.23 -28.35
C GLY A 94 -10.90 -20.27 -26.92
N SER A 95 -10.16 -21.33 -26.60
CA SER A 95 -9.48 -21.49 -25.31
C SER A 95 -8.38 -20.44 -25.12
N ALA A 96 -7.56 -20.20 -26.15
CA ALA A 96 -6.53 -19.17 -26.14
C ALA A 96 -7.12 -17.77 -25.87
N ARG A 97 -8.17 -17.39 -26.61
CA ARG A 97 -8.86 -16.10 -26.43
C ARG A 97 -9.47 -15.94 -25.04
N ALA A 98 -10.15 -16.97 -24.53
CA ALA A 98 -10.75 -16.92 -23.21
C ALA A 98 -9.67 -16.77 -22.11
N SER A 99 -8.58 -17.54 -22.19
CA SER A 99 -7.43 -17.40 -21.28
C SER A 99 -6.77 -16.03 -21.39
N GLY A 100 -6.55 -15.51 -22.60
CA GLY A 100 -5.98 -14.18 -22.80
C GLY A 100 -6.82 -13.08 -22.16
N ASN A 101 -8.14 -13.11 -22.35
CA ASN A 101 -9.07 -12.14 -21.75
C ASN A 101 -9.16 -12.27 -20.23
N LEU A 102 -9.13 -13.50 -19.68
CA LEU A 102 -9.03 -13.71 -18.24
C LEU A 102 -7.75 -13.09 -17.68
N GLY A 103 -6.61 -13.28 -18.36
CA GLY A 103 -5.35 -12.66 -17.96
C GLY A 103 -5.44 -11.14 -17.87
N ILE A 104 -6.05 -10.49 -18.87
CA ILE A 104 -6.29 -9.03 -18.86
C ILE A 104 -7.17 -8.62 -17.67
N ILE A 105 -8.26 -9.34 -17.39
CA ILE A 105 -9.15 -8.98 -16.27
C ILE A 105 -8.47 -9.16 -14.92
N TYR A 106 -7.69 -10.23 -14.72
CA TYR A 106 -6.93 -10.41 -13.49
C TYR A 106 -5.83 -9.34 -13.35
N GLN A 107 -5.21 -8.91 -14.45
CA GLN A 107 -4.32 -7.75 -14.47
C GLN A 107 -5.05 -6.48 -14.03
N ASP A 108 -6.23 -6.18 -14.60
CA ASP A 108 -7.04 -5.00 -14.26
C ASP A 108 -7.52 -5.03 -12.79
N LYS A 109 -7.75 -6.21 -12.22
CA LYS A 109 -8.04 -6.41 -10.79
C LYS A 109 -6.81 -6.24 -9.88
N GLY A 110 -5.60 -6.27 -10.45
CA GLY A 110 -4.33 -6.25 -9.71
C GLY A 110 -3.89 -7.62 -9.17
N ASP A 111 -4.53 -8.72 -9.57
CA ASP A 111 -4.11 -10.09 -9.27
C ASP A 111 -3.12 -10.57 -10.33
N TYR A 112 -1.89 -10.06 -10.22
CA TYR A 112 -0.83 -10.32 -11.19
C TYR A 112 -0.41 -11.79 -11.26
N GLY A 113 -0.61 -12.56 -10.18
CA GLY A 113 -0.33 -14.00 -10.16
C GLY A 113 -1.25 -14.75 -11.10
N GLN A 114 -2.56 -14.58 -10.95
CA GLN A 114 -3.54 -15.16 -11.87
C GLN A 114 -3.38 -14.64 -13.30
N ALA A 115 -3.06 -13.34 -13.47
CA ALA A 115 -2.84 -12.77 -14.80
C ALA A 115 -1.71 -13.49 -15.56
N ILE A 116 -0.57 -13.75 -14.89
CA ILE A 116 0.56 -14.49 -15.46
C ILE A 116 0.15 -15.91 -15.84
N ASP A 117 -0.53 -16.64 -14.95
CA ASP A 117 -0.97 -18.01 -15.20
C ASP A 117 -1.84 -18.13 -16.46
N TYR A 118 -2.81 -17.20 -16.62
CA TYR A 118 -3.69 -17.19 -17.78
C TYR A 118 -2.99 -16.73 -19.07
N HIS A 119 -2.06 -15.77 -19.00
CA HIS A 119 -1.27 -15.38 -20.17
C HIS A 119 -0.30 -16.47 -20.61
N GLN A 120 0.29 -17.23 -19.68
CA GLN A 120 1.11 -18.41 -19.99
C GLN A 120 0.28 -19.53 -20.62
N GLN A 121 -0.94 -19.78 -20.14
CA GLN A 121 -1.87 -20.71 -20.79
C GLN A 121 -2.20 -20.27 -22.22
N ASN A 122 -2.48 -18.98 -22.44
CA ASN A 122 -2.71 -18.43 -23.78
C ASN A 122 -1.48 -18.63 -24.69
N LEU A 123 -0.28 -18.31 -24.18
CA LEU A 123 0.97 -18.50 -24.91
C LEU A 123 1.20 -19.96 -25.31
N ALA A 124 1.01 -20.91 -24.38
CA ALA A 124 1.19 -22.33 -24.65
C ALA A 124 0.26 -22.82 -25.77
N ILE A 125 -1.01 -22.40 -25.76
CA ILE A 125 -1.97 -22.75 -26.82
C ILE A 125 -1.59 -22.08 -28.13
N ALA A 126 -1.18 -20.81 -28.11
CA ALA A 126 -0.76 -20.08 -29.30
C ALA A 126 0.48 -20.70 -29.97
N VAL A 127 1.40 -21.27 -29.18
CA VAL A 127 2.52 -22.09 -29.67
C VAL A 127 2.01 -23.39 -30.29
N GLU A 128 1.11 -24.11 -29.62
CA GLU A 128 0.53 -25.37 -30.11
C GLU A 128 -0.14 -25.22 -31.50
N ILE A 129 -0.85 -24.12 -31.72
CA ILE A 129 -1.56 -23.84 -32.99
C ILE A 129 -0.74 -23.03 -34.00
N ASN A 130 0.54 -22.73 -33.70
CA ASN A 130 1.42 -21.91 -34.53
C ASN A 130 0.87 -20.49 -34.85
N ASP A 131 0.10 -19.88 -33.94
CA ASP A 131 -0.43 -18.52 -34.06
C ASP A 131 0.58 -17.49 -33.53
N ALA A 132 1.55 -17.13 -34.37
CA ALA A 132 2.60 -16.17 -34.03
C ALA A 132 2.08 -14.80 -33.53
N PRO A 133 1.02 -14.19 -34.14
CA PRO A 133 0.41 -12.98 -33.58
C PRO A 133 -0.09 -13.14 -32.13
N SER A 134 -0.78 -14.24 -31.81
CA SER A 134 -1.26 -14.48 -30.44
C SER A 134 -0.12 -14.79 -29.47
N GLN A 135 0.94 -15.47 -29.92
CA GLN A 135 2.16 -15.68 -29.12
C GLN A 135 2.80 -14.34 -28.73
N ALA A 136 3.01 -13.44 -29.71
CA ALA A 136 3.60 -12.13 -29.47
C ALA A 136 2.77 -11.29 -28.49
N LYS A 137 1.44 -11.28 -28.64
CA LYS A 137 0.52 -10.58 -27.72
C LYS A 137 0.56 -11.15 -26.30
N ALA A 138 0.59 -12.48 -26.16
CA ALA A 138 0.67 -13.11 -24.86
C ALA A 138 2.00 -12.77 -24.15
N ILE A 139 3.12 -12.84 -24.86
CA ILE A 139 4.44 -12.45 -24.36
C ILE A 139 4.45 -10.97 -23.94
N ALA A 140 3.90 -10.09 -24.78
CA ALA A 140 3.80 -8.66 -24.46
C ALA A 140 2.96 -8.42 -23.19
N ASN A 141 1.82 -9.09 -23.04
CA ASN A 141 1.00 -8.94 -21.83
C ASN A 141 1.72 -9.47 -20.58
N ILE A 142 2.47 -10.57 -20.68
CA ILE A 142 3.35 -11.03 -19.58
C ILE A 142 4.37 -9.95 -19.22
N GLY A 143 5.00 -9.32 -20.23
CA GLY A 143 5.91 -8.19 -20.02
C GLY A 143 5.26 -7.01 -19.29
N LEU A 144 4.01 -6.68 -19.63
CA LEU A 144 3.23 -5.64 -18.96
C LEU A 144 2.94 -5.98 -17.49
N VAL A 145 2.58 -7.23 -17.20
CA VAL A 145 2.37 -7.67 -15.81
C VAL A 145 3.65 -7.58 -14.99
N TYR A 146 4.80 -7.99 -15.54
CA TYR A 146 6.09 -7.85 -14.86
C TYR A 146 6.51 -6.39 -14.65
N TYR A 147 6.16 -5.50 -15.58
CA TYR A 147 6.34 -4.06 -15.39
C TYR A 147 5.53 -3.55 -14.19
N PHE A 148 4.26 -3.94 -14.05
CA PHE A 148 3.44 -3.57 -12.90
C PHE A 148 3.91 -4.20 -11.58
N LEU A 149 4.59 -5.35 -11.63
CA LEU A 149 5.26 -5.96 -10.49
C LEU A 149 6.59 -5.27 -10.12
N GLY A 150 7.08 -4.33 -10.93
CA GLY A 150 8.37 -3.66 -10.73
C GLY A 150 9.59 -4.48 -11.21
N ASP A 151 9.39 -5.61 -11.87
CA ASP A 151 10.46 -6.43 -12.46
C ASP A 151 10.75 -5.95 -13.89
N ALA A 152 11.43 -4.81 -13.97
CA ALA A 152 11.83 -4.20 -15.23
C ALA A 152 12.73 -5.11 -16.09
N PRO A 153 13.73 -5.84 -15.55
CA PRO A 153 14.54 -6.77 -16.35
C PRO A 153 13.70 -7.84 -17.07
N THR A 154 12.75 -8.45 -16.36
CA THR A 154 11.87 -9.46 -16.98
C THR A 154 10.92 -8.80 -17.99
N ALA A 155 10.36 -7.63 -17.68
CA ALA A 155 9.50 -6.89 -18.62
C ALA A 155 10.23 -6.57 -19.94
N ILE A 156 11.46 -6.04 -19.88
CA ILE A 156 12.30 -5.74 -21.05
C ILE A 156 12.56 -7.00 -21.86
N LYS A 157 12.87 -8.13 -21.22
CA LYS A 157 13.10 -9.40 -21.90
C LYS A 157 11.86 -9.85 -22.68
N GLN A 158 10.69 -9.86 -22.05
CA GLN A 158 9.44 -10.28 -22.68
C GLN A 158 9.07 -9.34 -23.84
N TYR A 159 9.11 -8.02 -23.62
CA TYR A 159 8.83 -7.07 -24.68
C TYR A 159 9.82 -7.18 -25.85
N SER A 160 11.11 -7.40 -25.60
CA SER A 160 12.09 -7.61 -26.67
C SER A 160 11.78 -8.86 -27.49
N GLN A 161 11.35 -9.96 -26.85
CA GLN A 161 10.94 -11.18 -27.55
C GLN A 161 9.70 -10.97 -28.43
N ALA A 162 8.66 -10.32 -27.89
CA ALA A 162 7.47 -9.99 -28.66
C ALA A 162 7.77 -9.03 -29.83
N LEU A 163 8.71 -8.11 -29.66
CA LEU A 163 9.11 -7.13 -30.68
C LEU A 163 9.74 -7.81 -31.90
N VAL A 164 10.58 -8.82 -31.69
CA VAL A 164 11.13 -9.61 -32.81
C VAL A 164 10.02 -10.29 -33.61
N ILE A 165 9.02 -10.87 -32.93
CA ILE A 165 7.91 -11.53 -33.61
C ILE A 165 7.08 -10.52 -34.40
N PHE A 166 6.70 -9.37 -33.82
CA PHE A 166 5.93 -8.35 -34.55
C PHE A 166 6.68 -7.77 -35.75
N ARG A 167 8.00 -7.60 -35.65
CA ARG A 167 8.84 -7.19 -36.79
C ARG A 167 8.83 -8.23 -37.91
N ASN A 168 8.98 -9.51 -37.56
CA ASN A 168 8.91 -10.61 -38.55
C ASN A 168 7.53 -10.71 -39.22
N LEU A 169 6.46 -10.36 -38.49
CA LEU A 169 5.10 -10.30 -39.01
C LEU A 169 4.79 -9.02 -39.80
N ALA A 170 5.72 -8.05 -39.83
CA ALA A 170 5.51 -6.70 -40.35
C ALA A 170 4.30 -5.96 -39.73
N ASP A 171 3.94 -6.28 -38.48
CA ASP A 171 2.86 -5.62 -37.75
C ASP A 171 3.37 -4.31 -37.12
N ARG A 172 3.35 -3.25 -37.93
CA ARG A 172 3.85 -1.91 -37.57
C ARG A 172 3.10 -1.28 -36.39
N GLN A 173 1.80 -1.53 -36.26
CA GLN A 173 1.00 -1.00 -35.15
C GLN A 173 1.45 -1.59 -33.82
N SER A 174 1.59 -2.92 -33.77
CA SER A 174 2.03 -3.63 -32.57
C SER A 174 3.50 -3.35 -32.28
N GLU A 175 4.36 -3.24 -33.29
CA GLU A 175 5.76 -2.83 -33.15
C GLU A 175 5.88 -1.47 -32.44
N ALA A 176 5.18 -0.44 -32.93
CA ALA A 176 5.21 0.89 -32.34
C ALA A 176 4.66 0.93 -30.91
N THR A 177 3.57 0.21 -30.66
CA THR A 177 2.96 0.13 -29.31
C THR A 177 3.93 -0.51 -28.32
N LEU A 178 4.63 -1.56 -28.73
CA LEU A 178 5.57 -2.27 -27.89
C LEU A 178 6.85 -1.48 -27.64
N LEU A 179 7.34 -0.73 -28.64
CA LEU A 179 8.44 0.23 -28.48
C LEU A 179 8.08 1.35 -27.51
N ASN A 180 6.84 1.86 -27.55
CA ASN A 180 6.36 2.80 -26.54
C ASN A 180 6.35 2.17 -25.14
N ASN A 181 5.89 0.93 -25.00
CA ASN A 181 5.89 0.25 -23.70
C ASN A 181 7.31 -0.03 -23.18
N LEU A 182 8.25 -0.41 -24.05
CA LEU A 182 9.67 -0.51 -23.70
C LEU A 182 10.21 0.84 -23.23
N GLY A 183 9.86 1.94 -23.92
CA GLY A 183 10.21 3.29 -23.51
C GLY A 183 9.71 3.62 -22.11
N LEU A 184 8.49 3.19 -21.75
CA LEU A 184 7.94 3.38 -20.40
C LEU A 184 8.74 2.59 -19.35
N VAL A 185 9.09 1.33 -19.64
CA VAL A 185 9.90 0.50 -18.70
C VAL A 185 11.28 1.09 -18.49
N TYR A 186 11.98 1.48 -19.57
CA TYR A 186 13.29 2.13 -19.48
C TYR A 186 13.21 3.46 -18.70
N SER A 187 12.16 4.26 -18.95
CA SER A 187 11.92 5.49 -18.19
C SER A 187 11.71 5.23 -16.70
N ALA A 188 10.97 4.18 -16.35
CA ALA A 188 10.68 3.85 -14.95
C ALA A 188 11.93 3.43 -14.15
N ILE A 189 12.93 2.85 -14.81
CA ILE A 189 14.23 2.52 -14.19
C ILE A 189 15.28 3.64 -14.33
N GLY A 190 14.91 4.77 -14.93
CA GLY A 190 15.81 5.91 -15.13
C GLY A 190 16.81 5.76 -16.28
N ASP A 191 16.64 4.75 -17.15
CA ASP A 191 17.42 4.56 -18.37
C ASP A 191 16.85 5.40 -19.51
N TYR A 192 16.96 6.73 -19.34
CA TYR A 192 16.44 7.70 -20.30
C TYR A 192 16.99 7.56 -21.72
N PRO A 193 18.29 7.23 -21.96
CA PRO A 193 18.79 7.03 -23.32
C PRO A 193 18.05 5.93 -24.10
N ASN A 194 17.87 4.75 -23.50
CA ASN A 194 17.15 3.65 -24.15
C ASN A 194 15.64 3.95 -24.27
N ALA A 195 15.09 4.70 -23.31
CA ALA A 195 13.70 5.16 -23.39
C ALA A 195 13.48 6.11 -24.58
N ILE A 196 14.33 7.12 -24.73
CA ILE A 196 14.29 8.07 -25.85
C ILE A 196 14.44 7.32 -27.19
N GLN A 197 15.42 6.41 -27.29
CA GLN A 197 15.62 5.62 -28.52
C GLN A 197 14.36 4.84 -28.88
N SER A 198 13.74 4.17 -27.91
CA SER A 198 12.52 3.38 -28.11
C SER A 198 11.34 4.26 -28.55
N TYR A 199 11.16 5.42 -27.92
CA TYR A 199 10.12 6.37 -28.29
C TYR A 199 10.34 7.00 -29.67
N GLN A 200 11.58 7.33 -30.05
CA GLN A 200 11.87 7.87 -31.38
C GLN A 200 11.60 6.85 -32.49
N GLN A 201 11.94 5.57 -32.26
CA GLN A 201 11.56 4.49 -33.17
C GLN A 201 10.04 4.38 -33.29
N ALA A 202 9.31 4.34 -32.17
CA ALA A 202 7.85 4.30 -32.18
C ALA A 202 7.25 5.51 -32.91
N LEU A 203 7.78 6.72 -32.66
CA LEU A 203 7.32 7.97 -33.26
C LEU A 203 7.48 7.97 -34.79
N THR A 204 8.58 7.41 -35.28
CA THR A 204 8.85 7.28 -36.72
C THR A 204 7.77 6.42 -37.39
N ILE A 205 7.50 5.24 -36.83
CA ILE A 205 6.48 4.30 -37.32
C ILE A 205 5.09 4.96 -37.31
N ILE A 206 4.74 5.64 -36.21
CA ILE A 206 3.41 6.19 -36.03
C ILE A 206 3.13 7.40 -36.93
N ARG A 207 4.16 8.18 -37.28
CA ARG A 207 4.06 9.23 -38.29
C ARG A 207 3.83 8.67 -39.69
N GLU A 208 4.53 7.59 -40.06
CA GLU A 208 4.29 6.89 -41.32
C GLU A 208 2.84 6.41 -41.42
N MET A 209 2.30 5.91 -40.30
CA MET A 209 0.92 5.44 -40.18
C MET A 209 -0.13 6.55 -40.03
N LYS A 210 0.31 7.81 -39.84
CA LYS A 210 -0.55 8.98 -39.57
C LYS A 210 -1.49 8.78 -38.37
N ASN A 211 -1.06 8.02 -37.37
CA ASN A 211 -1.85 7.77 -36.15
C ASN A 211 -1.59 8.88 -35.11
N LEU A 212 -2.33 9.98 -35.26
CA LEU A 212 -2.19 11.17 -34.41
C LEU A 212 -2.40 10.87 -32.91
N GLN A 213 -3.31 9.96 -32.56
CA GLN A 213 -3.56 9.63 -31.15
C GLN A 213 -2.32 9.04 -30.47
N LEU A 214 -1.66 8.08 -31.11
CA LEU A 214 -0.46 7.47 -30.56
C LEU A 214 0.75 8.41 -30.68
N GLU A 215 0.79 9.26 -31.71
CA GLU A 215 1.82 10.31 -31.84
C GLU A 215 1.80 11.24 -30.63
N GLY A 216 0.63 11.77 -30.27
CA GLY A 216 0.46 12.63 -29.09
C GLY A 216 0.97 11.98 -27.80
N LYS A 217 0.61 10.70 -27.57
CA LYS A 217 1.07 9.95 -26.39
C LYS A 217 2.60 9.82 -26.34
N ILE A 218 3.23 9.46 -27.46
CA ILE A 218 4.69 9.32 -27.52
C ILE A 218 5.39 10.66 -27.31
N LEU A 219 4.88 11.75 -27.88
CA LEU A 219 5.41 13.10 -27.67
C LEU A 219 5.27 13.54 -26.21
N GLY A 220 4.14 13.25 -25.56
CA GLY A 220 3.96 13.50 -24.13
C GLY A 220 4.98 12.75 -23.27
N ASN A 221 5.24 11.48 -23.59
CA ASN A 221 6.26 10.67 -22.91
C ASN A 221 7.69 11.21 -23.12
N LEU A 222 8.05 11.61 -24.34
CA LEU A 222 9.33 12.27 -24.62
C LEU A 222 9.45 13.57 -23.84
N GLY A 223 8.40 14.40 -23.83
CA GLY A 223 8.38 15.65 -23.07
C GLY A 223 8.59 15.43 -21.58
N SER A 224 8.01 14.37 -21.01
CA SER A 224 8.21 13.97 -19.62
C SER A 224 9.67 13.54 -19.35
N ILE A 225 10.28 12.76 -20.23
CA ILE A 225 11.70 12.38 -20.09
C ILE A 225 12.61 13.61 -20.11
N TYR A 226 12.43 14.51 -21.08
CA TYR A 226 13.25 15.72 -21.17
C TYR A 226 13.05 16.63 -19.94
N TYR A 227 11.84 16.65 -19.36
CA TYR A 227 11.61 17.32 -18.09
C TYR A 227 12.46 16.70 -16.95
N PHE A 228 12.49 15.38 -16.81
CA PHE A 228 13.30 14.71 -15.78
C PHE A 228 14.82 14.82 -16.01
N LEU A 229 15.26 14.95 -17.26
CA LEU A 229 16.65 15.24 -17.61
C LEU A 229 17.06 16.70 -17.30
N GLY A 230 16.10 17.58 -17.01
CA GLY A 230 16.34 19.01 -16.84
C GLY A 230 16.48 19.79 -18.16
N GLU A 231 16.21 19.13 -19.29
CA GLU A 231 16.24 19.71 -20.65
C GLU A 231 14.88 20.37 -20.96
N TYR A 232 14.51 21.38 -20.15
CA TYR A 232 13.17 21.96 -20.13
C TYR A 232 12.74 22.57 -21.48
N SER A 233 13.66 23.12 -22.27
CA SER A 233 13.34 23.66 -23.60
C SER A 233 12.86 22.57 -24.57
N GLN A 234 13.48 21.39 -24.54
CA GLN A 234 13.04 20.24 -25.34
C GLN A 234 11.75 19.66 -24.79
N ALA A 235 11.59 19.62 -23.46
CA ALA A 235 10.34 19.20 -22.83
C ALA A 235 9.15 20.06 -23.31
N ILE A 236 9.31 21.39 -23.32
CA ILE A 236 8.29 22.33 -23.81
C ILE A 236 7.98 22.08 -25.29
N ASP A 237 8.97 21.91 -26.16
CA ASP A 237 8.75 21.65 -27.58
C ASP A 237 7.91 20.38 -27.82
N TYR A 238 8.26 19.28 -27.16
CA TYR A 238 7.50 18.03 -27.25
C TYR A 238 6.08 18.15 -26.67
N GLN A 239 5.93 18.81 -25.52
CA GLN A 239 4.62 19.02 -24.88
C GLN A 239 3.71 19.96 -25.70
N GLN A 240 4.26 20.99 -26.35
CA GLN A 240 3.50 21.87 -27.26
C GLN A 240 3.03 21.14 -28.52
N LYS A 241 3.86 20.27 -29.09
CA LYS A 241 3.46 19.41 -30.22
C LYS A 241 2.33 18.47 -29.81
N TRP A 242 2.43 17.86 -28.63
CA TRP A 242 1.35 17.05 -28.06
C TRP A 242 0.06 17.86 -27.86
N LEU A 243 0.15 19.06 -27.27
CA LEU A 243 -1.00 19.97 -27.10
C LEU A 243 -1.68 20.29 -28.44
N THR A 244 -0.88 20.56 -29.47
CA THR A 244 -1.38 20.85 -30.83
C THR A 244 -2.14 19.66 -31.40
N ILE A 245 -1.59 18.44 -31.26
CA ILE A 245 -2.26 17.20 -31.68
C ILE A 245 -3.56 17.00 -30.91
N ALA A 246 -3.53 17.12 -29.57
CA ALA A 246 -4.70 16.92 -28.73
C ALA A 246 -5.88 17.83 -29.14
N ARG A 247 -5.58 19.11 -29.42
CA ARG A 247 -6.57 20.05 -29.97
C ARG A 247 -7.06 19.68 -31.36
N THR A 248 -6.17 19.20 -32.21
CA THR A 248 -6.49 18.79 -33.60
C THR A 248 -7.46 17.62 -33.64
N ILE A 249 -7.25 16.62 -32.77
CA ILE A 249 -8.12 15.43 -32.69
C ILE A 249 -9.31 15.63 -31.74
N VAL A 250 -9.46 16.82 -31.15
CA VAL A 250 -10.51 17.17 -30.17
C VAL A 250 -10.53 16.17 -28.99
N ASP A 251 -9.35 15.90 -28.43
CA ASP A 251 -9.18 15.09 -27.22
C ASP A 251 -8.93 16.01 -26.02
N PRO A 252 -10.00 16.43 -25.31
CA PRO A 252 -9.86 17.36 -24.19
C PRO A 252 -9.07 16.76 -23.02
N ARG A 253 -9.08 15.44 -22.83
CA ARG A 253 -8.29 14.83 -21.74
C ARG A 253 -6.79 15.00 -22.03
N SER A 254 -6.35 14.61 -23.23
CA SER A 254 -4.96 14.82 -23.65
C SER A 254 -4.58 16.31 -23.67
N GLU A 255 -5.51 17.21 -24.02
CA GLU A 255 -5.27 18.65 -23.95
C GLU A 255 -4.98 19.11 -22.51
N GLY A 256 -5.82 18.68 -21.56
CA GLY A 256 -5.65 18.96 -20.14
C GLY A 256 -4.31 18.47 -19.58
N ASP A 257 -3.92 17.24 -19.95
CA ASP A 257 -2.67 16.64 -19.49
C ASP A 257 -1.44 17.38 -20.08
N ALA A 258 -1.48 17.74 -21.37
CA ALA A 258 -0.42 18.50 -22.02
C ALA A 258 -0.23 19.89 -21.38
N LEU A 259 -1.33 20.59 -21.09
CA LEU A 259 -1.30 21.87 -20.37
C LEU A 259 -0.76 21.71 -18.95
N GLY A 260 -1.14 20.65 -18.23
CA GLY A 260 -0.61 20.35 -16.90
C GLY A 260 0.92 20.15 -16.92
N ASN A 261 1.42 19.39 -17.89
CA ASN A 261 2.87 19.14 -18.04
C ASN A 261 3.64 20.41 -18.42
N LEU A 262 3.07 21.26 -19.30
CA LEU A 262 3.65 22.59 -19.58
C LEU A 262 3.69 23.44 -18.32
N GLY A 263 2.61 23.45 -17.52
CA GLY A 263 2.54 24.17 -16.26
C GLY A 263 3.65 23.77 -15.29
N LEU A 264 3.87 22.47 -15.11
CA LEU A 264 4.98 21.95 -14.29
C LEU A 264 6.35 22.31 -14.86
N THR A 265 6.52 22.29 -16.19
CA THR A 265 7.79 22.62 -16.84
C THR A 265 8.15 24.10 -16.69
N TYR A 266 7.19 25.01 -16.83
CA TYR A 266 7.41 26.44 -16.55
C TYR A 266 7.64 26.71 -15.06
N LEU A 267 6.98 25.96 -14.18
CA LEU A 267 7.18 26.06 -12.73
C LEU A 267 8.64 25.81 -12.35
N VAL A 268 9.25 24.72 -12.84
CA VAL A 268 10.66 24.40 -12.51
C VAL A 268 11.66 25.36 -13.17
N GLN A 269 11.27 26.03 -14.26
CA GLN A 269 12.04 27.13 -14.84
C GLN A 269 11.92 28.45 -14.07
N GLY A 270 10.96 28.54 -13.13
CA GLY A 270 10.69 29.76 -12.36
C GLY A 270 9.76 30.76 -13.05
N ASP A 271 9.18 30.44 -14.21
CA ASP A 271 8.15 31.25 -14.86
C ASP A 271 6.78 30.94 -14.26
N TYR A 272 6.57 31.44 -13.04
CA TYR A 272 5.33 31.21 -12.31
C TYR A 272 4.08 31.74 -13.01
N PRO A 273 4.08 32.92 -13.68
CA PRO A 273 2.92 33.40 -14.42
C PRO A 273 2.47 32.43 -15.53
N GLN A 274 3.39 31.91 -16.35
CA GLN A 274 3.05 30.92 -17.38
C GLN A 274 2.57 29.60 -16.74
N ALA A 275 3.26 29.14 -15.69
CA ALA A 275 2.88 27.94 -14.97
C ALA A 275 1.43 28.01 -14.44
N ILE A 276 1.07 29.13 -13.80
CA ILE A 276 -0.29 29.37 -13.30
C ILE A 276 -1.30 29.37 -14.45
N ASN A 277 -0.99 30.04 -15.57
CA ASN A 277 -1.88 30.12 -16.71
C ASN A 277 -2.18 28.74 -17.31
N TYR A 278 -1.15 27.95 -17.59
CA TYR A 278 -1.31 26.59 -18.11
C TYR A 278 -2.08 25.69 -17.15
N GLN A 279 -1.78 25.76 -15.85
CA GLN A 279 -2.45 24.94 -14.85
C GLN A 279 -3.92 25.31 -14.65
N GLN A 280 -4.28 26.60 -14.78
CA GLN A 280 -5.66 27.07 -14.78
C GLN A 280 -6.44 26.56 -16.01
N GLN A 281 -5.82 26.53 -17.19
CA GLN A 281 -6.45 25.96 -18.39
C GLN A 281 -6.68 24.45 -18.21
N SER A 282 -5.69 23.72 -17.71
CA SER A 282 -5.81 22.28 -17.37
C SER A 282 -6.97 22.03 -16.39
N LEU A 283 -7.06 22.82 -15.32
CA LEU A 283 -8.17 22.76 -14.35
C LEU A 283 -9.54 23.02 -14.99
N ALA A 284 -9.64 24.01 -15.88
CA ALA A 284 -10.89 24.35 -16.55
C ALA A 284 -11.37 23.21 -17.46
N ILE A 285 -10.45 22.55 -18.17
CA ILE A 285 -10.74 21.38 -18.99
C ILE A 285 -11.20 20.21 -18.12
N ALA A 286 -10.47 19.89 -17.06
CA ALA A 286 -10.82 18.79 -16.16
C ALA A 286 -12.24 18.95 -15.59
N ARG A 287 -12.61 20.16 -15.18
CA ARG A 287 -13.99 20.48 -14.75
C ARG A 287 -15.02 20.31 -15.87
N LYS A 288 -14.70 20.78 -17.08
CA LYS A 288 -15.59 20.71 -18.26
C LYS A 288 -15.91 19.27 -18.65
N ILE A 289 -14.95 18.36 -18.53
CA ILE A 289 -15.13 16.94 -18.87
C ILE A 289 -15.52 16.08 -17.67
N TYR A 290 -15.78 16.69 -16.50
CA TYR A 290 -16.10 16.01 -15.25
C TYR A 290 -15.03 14.96 -14.86
N ASP A 291 -13.76 15.32 -14.99
CA ASP A 291 -12.61 14.51 -14.60
C ASP A 291 -12.08 14.95 -13.22
N PRO A 292 -12.56 14.33 -12.12
CA PRO A 292 -12.14 14.68 -10.77
C PRO A 292 -10.66 14.35 -10.52
N LEU A 293 -10.06 13.37 -11.24
CA LEU A 293 -8.64 13.07 -11.09
C LEU A 293 -7.80 14.22 -11.65
N GLY A 294 -8.11 14.65 -12.87
CA GLY A 294 -7.47 15.81 -13.50
C GLY A 294 -7.70 17.10 -12.71
N GLU A 295 -8.89 17.30 -12.13
CA GLU A 295 -9.21 18.48 -11.31
C GLU A 295 -8.35 18.51 -10.04
N GLY A 296 -8.28 17.40 -9.30
CA GLY A 296 -7.47 17.34 -8.08
C GLY A 296 -5.97 17.51 -8.38
N GLN A 297 -5.46 16.90 -9.46
CA GLN A 297 -4.07 17.06 -9.89
C GLN A 297 -3.77 18.52 -10.23
N SER A 298 -4.69 19.15 -10.96
CA SER A 298 -4.51 20.54 -11.35
C SER A 298 -4.52 21.51 -10.18
N LEU A 299 -5.40 21.28 -9.20
CA LEU A 299 -5.45 22.06 -7.97
C LEU A 299 -4.19 21.84 -7.11
N ASN A 300 -3.68 20.61 -7.03
CA ASN A 300 -2.42 20.32 -6.35
C ASN A 300 -1.25 21.08 -6.99
N ASN A 301 -1.14 21.04 -8.32
CA ASN A 301 -0.09 21.73 -9.05
C ASN A 301 -0.22 23.26 -8.97
N LEU A 302 -1.43 23.81 -8.98
CA LEU A 302 -1.66 25.23 -8.68
C LEU A 302 -1.19 25.58 -7.27
N GLY A 303 -1.51 24.74 -6.29
CA GLY A 303 -1.06 24.87 -4.92
C GLY A 303 0.47 24.96 -4.83
N LEU A 304 1.17 24.03 -5.48
CA LEU A 304 2.62 24.02 -5.56
C LEU A 304 3.17 25.26 -6.28
N THR A 305 2.55 25.64 -7.39
CA THR A 305 2.98 26.80 -8.19
C THR A 305 2.85 28.10 -7.41
N PHE A 306 1.71 28.31 -6.74
CA PHE A 306 1.50 29.48 -5.88
C PHE A 306 2.43 29.47 -4.67
N PHE A 307 2.74 28.30 -4.10
CA PHE A 307 3.70 28.18 -3.01
C PHE A 307 5.10 28.64 -3.45
N LYS A 308 5.59 28.15 -4.59
CA LYS A 308 6.89 28.55 -5.14
C LYS A 308 6.91 30.01 -5.61
N TYR A 309 5.77 30.54 -6.09
CA TYR A 309 5.59 31.96 -6.39
C TYR A 309 5.56 32.86 -5.15
N GLY A 310 5.37 32.29 -3.95
CA GLY A 310 5.27 33.03 -2.67
C GLY A 310 3.86 33.48 -2.28
N ASN A 311 2.82 33.10 -3.04
CA ASN A 311 1.43 33.39 -2.70
C ASN A 311 0.83 32.27 -1.83
N LEU A 312 1.19 32.29 -0.54
CA LEU A 312 0.77 31.27 0.44
C LEU A 312 -0.76 31.14 0.58
N PRO A 313 -1.56 32.23 0.62
CA PRO A 313 -3.02 32.11 0.71
C PRO A 313 -3.67 31.43 -0.50
N ALA A 314 -3.20 31.74 -1.72
CA ALA A 314 -3.70 31.07 -2.92
C ALA A 314 -3.27 29.60 -2.95
N ALA A 315 -2.05 29.30 -2.52
CA ALA A 315 -1.56 27.93 -2.40
C ALA A 315 -2.43 27.11 -1.44
N GLU A 316 -2.67 27.63 -0.23
CA GLU A 316 -3.54 27.03 0.79
C GLU A 316 -4.94 26.73 0.25
N LYS A 317 -5.59 27.72 -0.38
CA LYS A 317 -6.94 27.57 -0.95
C LYS A 317 -7.02 26.44 -1.98
N ASN A 318 -6.06 26.36 -2.90
CA ASN A 318 -6.06 25.34 -3.94
C ASN A 318 -5.83 23.93 -3.36
N LEU A 319 -4.96 23.79 -2.37
CA LEU A 319 -4.71 22.48 -1.75
C LEU A 319 -5.86 21.99 -0.88
N TYR A 320 -6.57 22.87 -0.18
CA TYR A 320 -7.82 22.49 0.48
C TYR A 320 -8.86 22.00 -0.52
N ALA A 321 -8.98 22.66 -1.68
CA ALA A 321 -9.87 22.20 -2.75
C ALA A 321 -9.42 20.83 -3.31
N ALA A 322 -8.13 20.63 -3.57
CA ALA A 322 -7.58 19.35 -4.02
C ALA A 322 -7.87 18.21 -3.02
N ILE A 323 -7.64 18.45 -1.72
CA ILE A 323 -7.95 17.51 -0.65
C ILE A 323 -9.43 17.11 -0.69
N ASN A 324 -10.35 18.08 -0.82
CA ASN A 324 -11.78 17.76 -0.88
C ASN A 324 -12.12 16.86 -2.09
N ILE A 325 -11.47 17.05 -3.24
CA ILE A 325 -11.63 16.18 -4.42
C ILE A 325 -11.12 14.76 -4.13
N TRP A 326 -9.91 14.62 -3.60
CA TRP A 326 -9.32 13.33 -3.24
C TRP A 326 -10.17 12.54 -2.26
N GLU A 327 -10.73 13.24 -1.29
CA GLU A 327 -11.58 12.65 -0.27
C GLU A 327 -12.94 12.19 -0.80
N ASN A 328 -13.53 12.96 -1.72
CA ASN A 328 -14.76 12.57 -2.39
C ASN A 328 -14.54 11.38 -3.31
N LEU A 329 -13.41 11.34 -4.04
CA LEU A 329 -13.04 10.22 -4.89
C LEU A 329 -12.81 8.94 -4.10
N ARG A 330 -12.35 9.03 -2.86
CA ARG A 330 -12.11 7.86 -2.00
C ARG A 330 -13.38 7.26 -1.39
N SER A 331 -14.49 8.02 -1.37
CA SER A 331 -15.75 7.57 -0.77
C SER A 331 -16.20 6.21 -1.35
N PRO A 332 -16.80 5.31 -0.54
CA PRO A 332 -17.37 4.04 -1.03
C PRO A 332 -18.41 4.20 -2.15
N LYS A 333 -18.93 5.41 -2.34
CA LYS A 333 -19.85 5.77 -3.42
C LYS A 333 -19.15 5.98 -4.77
N SER A 334 -17.82 6.07 -4.80
CA SER A 334 -17.04 6.22 -6.03
C SER A 334 -16.95 4.88 -6.79
N LYS A 335 -17.06 4.93 -8.11
CA LYS A 335 -16.88 3.77 -9.00
C LYS A 335 -15.41 3.54 -9.38
N LEU A 336 -14.45 4.10 -8.62
CA LEU A 336 -13.03 4.00 -8.97
C LEU A 336 -12.51 2.57 -8.79
N GLN A 337 -11.67 2.14 -9.74
CA GLN A 337 -11.02 0.82 -9.71
C GLN A 337 -9.92 0.76 -8.66
N ASN A 338 -9.47 -0.43 -8.28
CA ASN A 338 -8.49 -0.59 -7.19
C ASN A 338 -7.09 -0.05 -7.55
N THR A 339 -6.69 -0.13 -8.81
CA THR A 339 -5.43 0.45 -9.34
C THR A 339 -5.45 1.98 -9.28
N ASP A 340 -6.59 2.60 -9.64
CA ASP A 340 -6.80 4.04 -9.51
C ASP A 340 -6.72 4.52 -8.06
N LYS A 341 -7.17 3.69 -7.11
CA LYS A 341 -7.10 3.98 -5.66
C LYS A 341 -5.67 4.01 -5.12
N VAL A 342 -4.76 3.21 -5.67
CA VAL A 342 -3.34 3.21 -5.26
C VAL A 342 -2.65 4.49 -5.74
N SER A 343 -2.83 4.86 -7.02
CA SER A 343 -2.30 6.12 -7.58
C SER A 343 -2.88 7.36 -6.87
N LEU A 344 -4.16 7.30 -6.50
CA LEU A 344 -4.83 8.34 -5.70
C LEU A 344 -4.17 8.51 -4.32
N PHE A 345 -3.74 7.42 -3.67
CA PHE A 345 -3.13 7.48 -2.33
C PHE A 345 -1.80 8.22 -2.33
N ASP A 346 -0.92 7.95 -3.30
CA ASP A 346 0.36 8.63 -3.42
C ASP A 346 0.20 10.12 -3.76
N THR A 347 -0.74 10.43 -4.67
CA THR A 347 -1.07 11.82 -5.03
C THR A 347 -1.64 12.60 -3.85
N GLN A 348 -2.51 11.97 -3.06
CA GLN A 348 -3.11 12.55 -1.86
C GLN A 348 -2.05 12.83 -0.77
N LYS A 349 -1.08 11.92 -0.58
CA LYS A 349 0.02 12.09 0.39
C LYS A 349 0.81 13.37 0.12
N ASN A 350 1.16 13.61 -1.14
CA ASN A 350 1.88 14.82 -1.56
C ASN A 350 1.07 16.09 -1.30
N THR A 351 -0.24 16.05 -1.57
CA THR A 351 -1.14 17.20 -1.33
C THR A 351 -1.18 17.58 0.15
N TYR A 352 -1.31 16.61 1.07
CA TYR A 352 -1.29 16.87 2.51
C TYR A 352 0.08 17.36 3.00
N ALA A 353 1.18 16.78 2.52
CA ALA A 353 2.53 17.20 2.91
C ALA A 353 2.85 18.63 2.44
N LEU A 354 2.41 19.00 1.24
CA LEU A 354 2.58 20.35 0.71
C LEU A 354 1.74 21.37 1.50
N LEU A 355 0.50 21.04 1.83
CA LEU A 355 -0.34 21.93 2.65
C LEU A 355 0.24 22.13 4.05
N GLN A 356 0.84 21.09 4.66
CA GLN A 356 1.58 21.24 5.91
C GLN A 356 2.70 22.28 5.78
N GLN A 357 3.55 22.18 4.74
CA GLN A 357 4.63 23.14 4.50
C GLN A 357 4.11 24.58 4.36
N ILE A 358 3.03 24.78 3.60
CA ILE A 358 2.41 26.09 3.38
C ILE A 358 1.84 26.67 4.68
N LEU A 359 1.19 25.84 5.50
CA LEU A 359 0.64 26.28 6.78
C LEU A 359 1.77 26.62 7.77
N ILE A 360 2.85 25.84 7.81
CA ILE A 360 4.04 26.15 8.60
C ILE A 360 4.71 27.45 8.12
N ALA A 361 4.83 27.66 6.81
CA ALA A 361 5.37 28.91 6.25
C ALA A 361 4.53 30.14 6.61
N GLN A 362 3.24 29.95 6.91
CA GLN A 362 2.33 30.99 7.40
C GLN A 362 2.28 31.09 8.94
N ASN A 363 3.16 30.39 9.68
CA ASN A 363 3.14 30.29 11.13
C ASN A 363 1.83 29.68 11.71
N LYS A 364 1.12 28.86 10.93
CA LYS A 364 -0.10 28.14 11.33
C LYS A 364 0.23 26.70 11.73
N SER A 365 1.07 26.51 12.76
CA SER A 365 1.53 25.17 13.20
C SER A 365 0.41 24.23 13.61
N ASP A 366 -0.65 24.77 14.22
CA ASP A 366 -1.78 24.01 14.71
C ASP A 366 -2.64 23.50 13.54
N ALA A 367 -2.90 24.34 12.55
CA ALA A 367 -3.57 23.90 11.33
C ALA A 367 -2.74 22.84 10.58
N ALA A 368 -1.42 22.99 10.53
CA ALA A 368 -0.54 21.99 9.92
C ALA A 368 -0.60 20.63 10.65
N LEU A 369 -0.75 20.63 11.97
CA LEU A 369 -0.96 19.41 12.76
C LEU A 369 -2.27 18.72 12.40
N GLU A 370 -3.38 19.46 12.25
CA GLU A 370 -4.67 18.90 11.80
C GLU A 370 -4.53 18.22 10.42
N ILE A 371 -3.82 18.85 9.49
CA ILE A 371 -3.56 18.29 8.15
C ILE A 371 -2.66 17.06 8.23
N SER A 372 -1.63 17.07 9.08
CA SER A 372 -0.77 15.91 9.30
C SER A 372 -1.57 14.73 9.87
N GLU A 373 -2.53 14.98 10.77
CA GLU A 373 -3.38 13.92 11.29
C GLU A 373 -4.37 13.40 10.25
N ARG A 374 -5.08 14.32 9.58
CA ARG A 374 -6.05 14.01 8.53
C ARG A 374 -5.45 13.13 7.43
N GLY A 375 -4.19 13.36 7.06
CA GLY A 375 -3.49 12.56 6.06
C GLY A 375 -3.08 11.16 6.51
N ARG A 376 -2.85 10.91 7.81
CA ARG A 376 -2.38 9.61 8.33
C ARG A 376 -3.49 8.74 8.92
N ALA A 377 -4.46 9.29 9.65
CA ALA A 377 -5.43 8.43 10.33
C ALA A 377 -6.43 7.77 9.37
N ARG A 378 -6.61 8.35 8.19
CA ARG A 378 -7.81 8.15 7.37
C ARG A 378 -8.09 6.69 6.99
N ALA A 379 -7.11 5.99 6.41
CA ALA A 379 -7.34 4.63 5.92
C ALA A 379 -7.62 3.66 7.08
N PHE A 380 -7.01 3.88 8.24
CA PHE A 380 -7.27 3.08 9.43
C PHE A 380 -8.64 3.43 10.03
N VAL A 381 -8.98 4.70 10.14
CA VAL A 381 -10.29 5.17 10.62
C VAL A 381 -11.43 4.67 9.73
N GLU A 382 -11.28 4.68 8.40
CA GLU A 382 -12.23 4.11 7.44
C GLU A 382 -12.46 2.61 7.68
N LEU A 383 -11.38 1.86 7.92
CA LEU A 383 -11.47 0.44 8.24
C LEU A 383 -12.27 0.23 9.54
N LEU A 384 -11.98 1.01 10.59
CA LEU A 384 -12.69 0.91 11.87
C LEU A 384 -14.16 1.33 11.78
N ALA A 385 -14.45 2.37 11.01
CA ALA A 385 -15.80 2.86 10.77
C ALA A 385 -16.68 1.82 10.07
N SER A 386 -16.16 1.16 9.01
CA SER A 386 -16.87 0.11 8.27
C SER A 386 -17.22 -1.12 9.13
N ARG A 387 -16.54 -1.30 10.26
CA ARG A 387 -16.80 -2.39 11.22
C ARG A 387 -17.78 -1.99 12.33
N SER A 388 -17.87 -0.69 12.64
CA SER A 388 -18.73 -0.16 13.70
C SER A 388 -20.19 0.05 13.29
N SER A 389 -20.50 0.03 11.99
CA SER A 389 -21.80 0.42 11.41
C SER A 389 -22.97 -0.54 11.64
N ASN A 390 -22.77 -1.67 12.35
CA ASN A 390 -23.82 -2.68 12.53
C ASN A 390 -24.54 -2.68 13.88
N ASN A 391 -24.33 -1.73 14.82
CA ASN A 391 -25.27 -1.47 15.94
C ASN A 391 -24.94 -0.32 16.93
N ASN A 392 -23.92 0.53 16.73
CA ASN A 392 -23.51 1.49 17.78
C ASN A 392 -23.84 2.97 17.46
N LYS A 393 -24.41 3.67 18.45
CA LYS A 393 -24.61 5.14 18.50
C LYS A 393 -23.31 5.96 18.42
N ASN A 394 -22.14 5.30 18.43
CA ASN A 394 -20.80 5.88 18.38
C ASN A 394 -20.06 5.51 17.08
N ALA A 395 -20.75 5.47 15.93
CA ALA A 395 -20.11 5.21 14.66
C ALA A 395 -18.99 6.24 14.40
N VAL A 396 -17.75 5.76 14.29
CA VAL A 396 -16.62 6.59 13.88
C VAL A 396 -16.96 7.13 12.49
N ASN A 397 -17.11 8.45 12.35
CA ASN A 397 -17.37 9.04 11.04
C ASN A 397 -16.04 9.16 10.30
N PRO A 398 -15.80 8.35 9.25
CA PRO A 398 -14.52 8.36 8.54
C PRO A 398 -14.29 9.63 7.73
N ALA A 399 -15.33 10.45 7.53
CA ALA A 399 -15.22 11.76 6.89
C ALA A 399 -14.85 12.89 7.87
N ARG A 400 -14.84 12.66 9.21
CA ARG A 400 -14.55 13.71 10.19
C ARG A 400 -13.06 13.75 10.52
N SER A 401 -12.44 14.89 10.23
CA SER A 401 -11.05 15.19 10.64
C SER A 401 -11.02 15.63 12.10
N LEU A 402 -9.96 15.26 12.81
CA LEU A 402 -9.74 15.63 14.20
C LEU A 402 -9.29 17.10 14.31
N THR A 403 -9.94 17.87 15.17
CA THR A 403 -9.57 19.27 15.45
C THR A 403 -8.50 19.37 16.53
N ILE A 404 -7.84 20.53 16.64
CA ILE A 404 -6.84 20.80 17.69
C ILE A 404 -7.41 20.66 19.10
N GLU A 405 -8.61 21.16 19.35
CA GLU A 405 -9.25 21.04 20.67
C GLU A 405 -9.57 19.60 21.03
N GLU A 406 -9.92 18.77 20.05
CA GLU A 406 -10.10 17.33 20.26
C GLU A 406 -8.75 16.63 20.53
N MET A 407 -7.68 16.99 19.81
CA MET A 407 -6.33 16.47 20.08
C MET A 407 -5.85 16.81 21.50
N LYS A 408 -6.04 18.07 21.94
CA LYS A 408 -5.74 18.51 23.32
C LYS A 408 -6.54 17.70 24.34
N LYS A 409 -7.84 17.49 24.07
CA LYS A 409 -8.71 16.66 24.92
C LYS A 409 -8.20 15.22 24.99
N ILE A 410 -7.77 14.63 23.88
CA ILE A 410 -7.20 13.27 23.85
C ILE A 410 -5.93 13.21 24.70
N ALA A 411 -4.99 14.15 24.54
CA ALA A 411 -3.77 14.21 25.36
C ALA A 411 -4.09 14.30 26.86
N LYS A 412 -5.06 15.16 27.23
CA LYS A 412 -5.55 15.29 28.60
C LYS A 412 -6.20 14.01 29.12
N THR A 413 -7.08 13.39 28.35
CA THR A 413 -7.77 12.14 28.74
C THR A 413 -6.80 10.97 28.87
N GLN A 414 -5.80 10.90 28.00
CA GLN A 414 -4.73 9.91 28.07
C GLN A 414 -3.73 10.20 29.21
N ASN A 415 -3.78 11.40 29.80
CA ASN A 415 -2.79 11.89 30.76
C ASN A 415 -1.35 11.63 30.29
N SER A 416 -1.09 11.88 29.01
CA SER A 416 0.17 11.56 28.34
C SER A 416 0.59 12.70 27.42
N THR A 417 1.89 12.92 27.27
CA THR A 417 2.44 13.82 26.27
C THR A 417 2.46 13.12 24.92
N LEU A 418 1.79 13.68 23.91
CA LEU A 418 1.76 13.13 22.56
C LEU A 418 2.87 13.77 21.72
N VAL A 419 3.61 12.97 20.97
CA VAL A 419 4.68 13.46 20.07
C VAL A 419 4.42 12.94 18.67
N GLN A 420 3.93 13.81 17.77
CA GLN A 420 3.63 13.46 16.39
C GLN A 420 4.74 13.93 15.45
N TYR A 421 5.18 13.01 14.58
CA TYR A 421 6.21 13.28 13.57
C TYR A 421 5.63 13.30 12.16
N SER A 422 6.07 14.22 11.30
CA SER A 422 5.82 14.21 9.86
C SER A 422 7.12 14.44 9.10
N ILE A 423 7.44 13.55 8.16
CA ILE A 423 8.63 13.60 7.30
C ILE A 423 8.29 14.39 6.05
N ILE A 424 8.95 15.53 5.86
CA ILE A 424 8.76 16.39 4.70
C ILE A 424 9.82 16.06 3.66
N ARG A 425 9.38 15.83 2.41
CA ARG A 425 10.24 15.65 1.25
C ARG A 425 10.04 16.79 0.27
N GLU A 426 11.12 17.25 -0.31
CA GLU A 426 11.14 18.31 -1.31
C GLU A 426 12.00 17.89 -2.50
N GLU A 427 11.81 18.57 -3.63
CA GLU A 427 12.59 18.34 -4.83
C GLU A 427 13.88 19.17 -4.80
N PHE A 428 15.02 18.50 -4.96
CA PHE A 428 16.36 19.10 -4.99
C PHE A 428 17.09 18.70 -6.27
N LYS A 429 17.99 19.56 -6.75
CA LYS A 429 18.96 19.18 -7.78
C LYS A 429 20.17 18.52 -7.13
N VAL A 430 20.30 17.21 -7.32
CA VAL A 430 21.43 16.41 -6.82
C VAL A 430 22.20 15.88 -8.03
N SER A 431 23.48 16.24 -8.14
CA SER A 431 24.33 15.87 -9.29
C SER A 431 23.71 16.21 -10.66
N GLY A 432 23.06 17.37 -10.75
CA GLY A 432 22.40 17.86 -11.96
C GLY A 432 21.03 17.27 -12.26
N LYS A 433 20.56 16.28 -11.49
CA LYS A 433 19.23 15.65 -11.66
C LYS A 433 18.25 16.10 -10.58
N LEU A 434 16.99 16.31 -10.94
CA LEU A 434 15.93 16.55 -9.96
C LEU A 434 15.61 15.25 -9.21
N GLN A 435 15.62 15.31 -7.88
CA GLN A 435 15.33 14.18 -7.00
C GLN A 435 14.54 14.64 -5.78
N PHE A 436 13.55 13.86 -5.36
CA PHE A 436 12.86 14.07 -4.09
C PHE A 436 13.72 13.51 -2.95
N GLN A 437 14.09 14.38 -2.01
CA GLN A 437 14.90 14.02 -0.84
C GLN A 437 14.21 14.52 0.44
N GLU A 438 14.51 13.90 1.58
CA GLU A 438 14.04 14.38 2.88
C GLU A 438 14.60 15.78 3.18
N SER A 439 13.73 16.73 3.52
CA SER A 439 14.07 18.12 3.81
C SER A 439 14.06 18.38 5.31
N GLU A 440 12.90 18.23 5.93
CA GLU A 440 12.69 18.55 7.35
C GLU A 440 11.87 17.44 8.03
N LEU A 441 12.07 17.27 9.33
CA LEU A 441 11.18 16.53 10.21
C LEU A 441 10.35 17.51 11.04
N TYR A 442 9.03 17.45 10.91
CA TYR A 442 8.09 18.23 11.72
C TYR A 442 7.71 17.46 12.97
N ILE A 443 7.79 18.12 14.12
CA ILE A 443 7.56 17.51 15.43
C ILE A 443 6.59 18.37 16.22
N TRP A 444 5.42 17.82 16.54
CA TRP A 444 4.45 18.44 17.45
C TRP A 444 4.42 17.70 18.76
N VAL A 445 4.52 18.45 19.87
CA VAL A 445 4.42 17.94 21.23
C VAL A 445 3.16 18.51 21.87
N ILE A 446 2.22 17.65 22.24
CA ILE A 446 0.95 18.02 22.89
C ILE A 446 1.00 17.53 24.33
N LYS A 447 1.11 18.44 25.29
CA LYS A 447 1.12 18.09 26.72
C LYS A 447 -0.30 17.77 27.22
N PRO A 448 -0.45 17.03 28.34
CA PRO A 448 -1.75 16.81 28.99
C PRO A 448 -2.47 18.10 29.40
N THR A 449 -1.72 19.19 29.57
CA THR A 449 -2.25 20.53 29.86
C THR A 449 -2.99 21.15 28.67
N GLY A 450 -2.80 20.62 27.45
CA GLY A 450 -3.29 21.18 26.20
C GLY A 450 -2.32 22.12 25.50
N GLU A 451 -1.14 22.37 26.08
CA GLU A 451 -0.07 23.14 25.42
C GLU A 451 0.48 22.36 24.22
N ILE A 452 0.59 23.04 23.06
CA ILE A 452 1.16 22.48 21.84
C ILE A 452 2.45 23.22 21.53
N THR A 453 3.52 22.46 21.31
CA THR A 453 4.82 22.97 20.88
C THR A 453 5.19 22.37 19.53
N PHE A 454 5.58 23.22 18.58
CA PHE A 454 6.11 22.79 17.29
C PHE A 454 7.64 22.96 17.24
N ARG A 455 8.33 21.99 16.64
CA ARG A 455 9.76 21.96 16.39
C ARG A 455 10.04 21.36 15.01
N LYS A 456 11.24 21.66 14.49
CA LYS A 456 11.75 21.09 13.25
C LYS A 456 13.15 20.49 13.48
N ALA A 457 13.47 19.43 12.74
CA ALA A 457 14.84 18.95 12.58
C ALA A 457 15.22 18.94 11.10
N ASP A 458 16.45 19.34 10.78
CA ASP A 458 16.96 19.33 9.41
C ASP A 458 17.43 17.93 9.03
N LEU A 459 16.85 17.37 7.97
CA LEU A 459 17.21 16.04 7.44
C LEU A 459 18.18 16.13 6.25
N LYS A 460 18.37 17.32 5.66
CA LYS A 460 19.24 17.51 4.49
C LYS A 460 20.69 17.02 4.69
N PRO A 461 21.32 17.21 5.87
CA PRO A 461 22.68 16.73 6.09
C PRO A 461 22.87 15.22 5.84
N LEU A 462 21.82 14.40 5.99
CA LEU A 462 21.90 12.96 5.77
C LEU A 462 22.32 12.63 4.34
N TRP A 463 21.65 13.20 3.34
CA TRP A 463 21.97 12.94 1.94
C TRP A 463 23.02 13.89 1.38
N GLN A 464 23.17 15.10 1.94
CA GLN A 464 24.17 16.07 1.48
C GLN A 464 25.59 15.77 1.98
N LYS A 465 25.73 15.26 3.21
CA LYS A 465 27.04 15.09 3.87
C LYS A 465 27.33 13.64 4.22
N GLU A 466 26.32 12.88 4.62
CA GLU A 466 26.50 11.51 5.12
C GLU A 466 26.23 10.43 4.05
N ASN A 467 25.79 10.84 2.84
CA ASN A 467 25.43 9.93 1.74
C ASN A 467 24.47 8.80 2.18
N THR A 468 23.49 9.16 3.02
CA THR A 468 22.48 8.24 3.56
C THR A 468 21.10 8.87 3.47
N SER A 469 20.05 8.04 3.47
CA SER A 469 18.68 8.49 3.68
C SER A 469 18.26 8.29 5.14
N PHE A 470 17.12 8.86 5.52
CA PHE A 470 16.58 8.67 6.86
C PHE A 470 16.13 7.21 7.08
N GLU A 471 15.47 6.62 6.08
CA GLU A 471 15.14 5.18 6.07
C GLU A 471 16.39 4.31 6.25
N LYS A 472 17.48 4.62 5.54
CA LYS A 472 18.72 3.88 5.65
C LYS A 472 19.34 4.03 7.04
N LEU A 473 19.29 5.23 7.63
CA LEU A 473 19.76 5.47 9.00
C LEU A 473 18.99 4.60 10.02
N VAL A 474 17.66 4.53 9.92
CA VAL A 474 16.85 3.64 10.78
C VAL A 474 17.24 2.18 10.58
N SER A 475 17.37 1.74 9.33
CA SER A 475 17.75 0.38 8.98
C SER A 475 19.12 -0.01 9.53
N ILE A 476 20.16 0.81 9.33
CA ILE A 476 21.51 0.51 9.83
C ILE A 476 21.60 0.60 11.35
N SER A 477 20.79 1.45 11.99
CA SER A 477 20.73 1.55 13.46
C SER A 477 20.18 0.26 14.07
N ARG A 478 19.15 -0.31 13.46
CA ARG A 478 18.61 -1.63 13.83
C ARG A 478 19.62 -2.75 13.58
N GLN A 479 20.32 -2.72 12.45
CA GLN A 479 21.38 -3.69 12.18
C GLN A 479 22.52 -3.61 13.20
N SER A 480 22.91 -2.41 13.66
CA SER A 480 23.99 -2.28 14.65
C SER A 480 23.65 -2.86 16.02
N ILE A 481 22.38 -2.85 16.44
CA ILE A 481 21.98 -3.53 17.68
C ILE A 481 21.93 -5.06 17.50
N GLY A 482 22.01 -5.59 16.27
CA GLY A 482 22.00 -7.03 15.98
C GLY A 482 20.70 -7.54 15.33
N VAL A 483 19.82 -6.65 14.83
CA VAL A 483 18.61 -7.08 14.11
C VAL A 483 18.97 -7.60 12.72
N GLU A 484 18.64 -8.86 12.43
CA GLU A 484 18.81 -9.45 11.11
C GLU A 484 17.64 -9.14 10.16
N ARG A 485 17.92 -8.99 8.87
CA ARG A 485 16.89 -8.77 7.84
C ARG A 485 16.75 -10.07 7.03
N GLY A 486 15.75 -10.88 7.35
CA GLY A 486 15.31 -12.03 6.55
C GLY A 486 16.40 -13.06 6.25
N GLY A 487 16.72 -13.92 7.23
CA GLY A 487 17.29 -15.27 7.06
C GLY A 487 18.65 -15.47 6.35
N LEU A 488 19.20 -14.46 5.66
CA LEU A 488 20.38 -14.59 4.81
C LEU A 488 21.32 -13.39 4.98
N SER A 489 22.00 -13.30 6.12
CA SER A 489 23.35 -12.74 6.22
C SER A 489 23.87 -12.92 7.64
N VAL A 490 25.08 -13.47 7.79
CA VAL A 490 25.83 -13.49 9.06
C VAL A 490 25.99 -12.05 9.54
N SER A 491 25.23 -11.62 10.54
CA SER A 491 25.41 -10.29 11.11
C SER A 491 26.76 -10.25 11.83
N PRO A 492 27.63 -9.26 11.57
CA PRO A 492 28.81 -9.06 12.40
C PRO A 492 28.33 -8.85 13.85
N LYS A 493 29.07 -9.40 14.82
CA LYS A 493 28.80 -9.12 16.25
C LYS A 493 28.58 -7.61 16.45
N PRO A 494 27.53 -7.19 17.20
CA PRO A 494 27.24 -5.78 17.45
C PRO A 494 28.50 -5.02 17.87
N ASP A 495 28.88 -4.02 17.07
CA ASP A 495 29.98 -3.10 17.40
C ASP A 495 29.41 -1.99 18.30
N ALA A 496 29.73 -2.05 19.59
CA ALA A 496 29.17 -1.16 20.60
C ALA A 496 29.37 0.33 20.28
N LEU A 497 30.50 0.70 19.65
CA LEU A 497 30.77 2.09 19.29
C LEU A 497 29.85 2.54 18.14
N LYS A 498 29.73 1.72 17.09
CA LYS A 498 28.83 2.01 15.96
C LYS A 498 27.37 2.04 16.40
N THR A 499 26.98 1.14 17.29
CA THR A 499 25.64 1.12 17.90
C THR A 499 25.36 2.43 18.62
N LYS A 500 26.25 2.85 19.52
CA LYS A 500 26.11 4.12 20.24
C LYS A 500 26.01 5.30 19.27
N GLN A 501 26.89 5.39 18.28
CA GLN A 501 26.89 6.47 17.30
C GLN A 501 25.56 6.57 16.53
N ARG A 502 25.05 5.43 16.06
CA ARG A 502 23.80 5.37 15.28
C ARG A 502 22.56 5.69 16.12
N LEU A 503 22.46 5.12 17.33
CA LEU A 503 21.37 5.42 18.26
C LEU A 503 21.41 6.88 18.73
N SER A 504 22.60 7.43 18.94
CA SER A 504 22.78 8.85 19.27
C SER A 504 22.38 9.75 18.10
N ARG A 505 22.73 9.38 16.87
CA ARG A 505 22.33 10.15 15.68
C ARG A 505 20.81 10.21 15.51
N LEU A 506 20.11 9.10 15.74
CA LEU A 506 18.65 9.08 15.77
C LEU A 506 18.09 9.92 16.93
N HIS A 507 18.68 9.85 18.12
CA HIS A 507 18.27 10.71 19.25
C HIS A 507 18.42 12.20 18.94
N GLN A 508 19.52 12.61 18.31
CA GLN A 508 19.76 14.00 17.90
C GLN A 508 18.68 14.54 16.95
N LEU A 509 18.19 13.69 16.04
CA LEU A 509 17.16 14.09 15.07
C LEU A 509 15.75 14.04 15.66
N LEU A 510 15.46 13.07 16.53
CA LEU A 510 14.10 12.77 16.98
C LEU A 510 13.75 13.37 18.34
N ILE A 511 14.70 13.37 19.28
CA ILE A 511 14.44 13.68 20.70
C ILE A 511 15.06 15.01 21.10
N GLN A 512 16.31 15.27 20.71
CA GLN A 512 17.00 16.51 21.09
C GLN A 512 16.22 17.80 20.76
N PRO A 513 15.51 17.93 19.61
CA PRO A 513 14.76 19.14 19.29
C PRO A 513 13.57 19.41 20.23
N ILE A 514 13.11 18.40 20.96
CA ILE A 514 11.93 18.46 21.85
C ILE A 514 12.26 18.14 23.31
N ALA A 515 13.53 17.90 23.66
CA ALA A 515 13.93 17.42 24.97
C ALA A 515 13.54 18.39 26.12
N ASP A 516 13.45 19.69 25.83
CA ASP A 516 13.03 20.74 26.75
C ASP A 516 11.55 20.67 27.15
N VAL A 517 10.71 20.14 26.25
CA VAL A 517 9.25 20.06 26.43
C VAL A 517 8.74 18.66 26.73
N LEU A 518 9.61 17.65 26.76
CA LEU A 518 9.26 16.31 27.20
C LEU A 518 9.09 16.23 28.74
N PRO A 519 8.27 15.29 29.23
CA PRO A 519 8.07 15.07 30.66
C PRO A 519 9.38 14.79 31.41
N LYS A 520 9.54 15.34 32.61
CA LYS A 520 10.76 15.16 33.42
C LYS A 520 10.63 14.04 34.46
N GLN A 521 9.41 13.69 34.83
CA GLN A 521 9.13 12.61 35.78
C GLN A 521 8.89 11.31 35.01
N ASP A 522 9.39 10.21 35.54
CA ASP A 522 9.28 8.91 34.88
C ASP A 522 7.86 8.30 34.98
N SER A 523 7.04 8.79 35.91
CA SER A 523 5.60 8.52 35.99
C SER A 523 4.78 9.16 34.87
N GLU A 524 5.34 10.15 34.17
CA GLU A 524 4.67 10.83 33.05
C GLU A 524 4.99 10.12 31.73
N LYS A 525 3.95 9.88 30.94
CA LYS A 525 4.04 9.03 29.73
C LYS A 525 4.24 9.86 28.47
N VAL A 526 4.99 9.30 27.54
CA VAL A 526 5.18 9.83 26.18
C VAL A 526 4.62 8.84 25.18
N ILE A 527 3.68 9.27 24.36
CA ILE A 527 3.13 8.49 23.25
C ILE A 527 3.70 9.07 21.96
N PHE A 528 4.56 8.31 21.28
CA PHE A 528 5.04 8.69 19.95
C PHE A 528 4.02 8.30 18.88
N ILE A 529 3.78 9.18 17.91
CA ILE A 529 2.95 8.96 16.72
C ILE A 529 3.87 9.00 15.50
N PRO A 530 4.47 7.86 15.13
CA PRO A 530 5.45 7.77 14.04
C PRO A 530 4.81 7.94 12.65
N GLN A 531 5.64 8.15 11.63
CA GLN A 531 5.25 8.11 10.22
C GLN A 531 6.26 7.29 9.41
N ASN A 532 5.78 6.45 8.49
CA ASN A 532 6.62 5.62 7.62
C ASN A 532 7.71 4.83 8.41
N GLU A 533 8.98 4.92 8.02
CA GLU A 533 10.13 4.24 8.65
C GLU A 533 10.28 4.50 10.15
N LEU A 534 9.69 5.56 10.70
CA LEU A 534 9.72 5.85 12.15
C LEU A 534 9.02 4.77 12.98
N PHE A 535 8.09 3.99 12.41
CA PHE A 535 7.48 2.85 13.10
C PHE A 535 8.50 1.76 13.48
N LEU A 536 9.67 1.75 12.84
CA LEU A 536 10.75 0.80 13.11
C LEU A 536 11.81 1.35 14.07
N VAL A 537 11.72 2.61 14.49
CA VAL A 537 12.70 3.23 15.40
C VAL A 537 12.59 2.57 16.79
N PRO A 538 13.70 2.06 17.35
CA PRO A 538 13.71 1.53 18.71
C PRO A 538 13.78 2.70 19.71
N PHE A 539 12.69 3.46 19.87
CA PHE A 539 12.63 4.62 20.77
C PHE A 539 13.22 4.34 22.17
N PRO A 540 12.92 3.21 22.84
CA PRO A 540 13.52 2.87 24.14
C PRO A 540 15.05 2.85 24.14
N ALA A 541 15.68 2.45 23.02
CA ALA A 541 17.12 2.30 22.88
C ALA A 541 17.84 3.55 22.36
N LEU A 542 17.12 4.64 22.03
CA LEU A 542 17.79 5.89 21.62
C LEU A 542 18.65 6.41 22.77
N GLN A 543 19.87 6.85 22.47
CA GLN A 543 20.84 7.30 23.46
C GLN A 543 21.08 8.80 23.35
N ASP A 544 21.11 9.49 24.48
CA ASP A 544 21.57 10.88 24.51
C ASP A 544 23.10 10.97 24.39
N GLU A 545 23.62 12.20 24.39
CA GLU A 545 25.07 12.46 24.31
C GLU A 545 25.85 11.85 25.49
N GLN A 546 25.21 11.66 26.64
CA GLN A 546 25.78 11.01 27.82
C GLN A 546 25.73 9.47 27.72
N GLY A 547 25.08 8.92 26.70
CA GLY A 547 24.91 7.48 26.49
C GLY A 547 23.76 6.86 27.29
N LYS A 548 22.90 7.67 27.92
CA LYS A 548 21.73 7.19 28.67
C LYS A 548 20.59 6.88 27.70
N TYR A 549 19.96 5.74 27.89
CA TYR A 549 18.83 5.30 27.05
C TYR A 549 17.57 6.09 27.36
N LEU A 550 16.73 6.31 26.35
CA LEU A 550 15.50 7.07 26.47
C LEU A 550 14.51 6.43 27.47
N ILE A 551 14.45 5.09 27.52
CA ILE A 551 13.58 4.34 28.45
C ILE A 551 13.94 4.58 29.92
N GLU A 552 15.19 4.93 30.21
CA GLU A 552 15.62 5.27 31.56
C GLU A 552 15.02 6.60 32.04
N LYS A 553 14.60 7.47 31.11
CA LYS A 553 14.04 8.80 31.40
C LYS A 553 12.52 8.87 31.29
N HIS A 554 11.92 8.11 30.38
CA HIS A 554 10.50 8.24 30.05
C HIS A 554 9.78 6.89 29.97
N THR A 555 8.50 6.88 30.33
CA THR A 555 7.59 5.76 30.04
C THR A 555 7.01 5.94 28.64
N ILE A 556 7.31 5.01 27.74
CA ILE A 556 7.12 5.17 26.28
C ILE A 556 6.03 4.24 25.74
N LEU A 557 5.18 4.77 24.88
CA LEU A 557 4.24 4.03 24.05
C LEU A 557 4.30 4.53 22.60
N THR A 558 3.64 3.80 21.70
CA THR A 558 3.40 4.26 20.33
C THR A 558 1.91 4.22 19.97
N ALA A 559 1.52 5.03 19.00
CA ALA A 559 0.21 4.96 18.37
C ALA A 559 0.32 5.27 16.87
N PRO A 560 -0.49 4.64 16.01
CA PRO A 560 -0.46 4.94 14.58
C PRO A 560 -1.03 6.34 14.25
N ALA A 561 -1.99 6.81 15.05
CA ALA A 561 -2.56 8.15 14.95
C ALA A 561 -3.18 8.59 16.29
N ILE A 562 -3.27 9.89 16.55
CA ILE A 562 -3.94 10.47 17.72
C ILE A 562 -5.43 10.09 17.72
N GLN A 563 -6.09 10.10 16.57
CA GLN A 563 -7.51 9.72 16.46
C GLN A 563 -7.74 8.24 16.86
N ILE A 564 -6.75 7.38 16.64
CA ILE A 564 -6.83 5.96 17.03
C ILE A 564 -6.80 5.80 18.55
N LEU A 565 -6.10 6.68 19.28
CA LEU A 565 -6.14 6.69 20.75
C LEU A 565 -7.53 6.97 21.32
N ASP A 566 -8.31 7.83 20.66
CA ASP A 566 -9.69 8.07 21.09
C ASP A 566 -10.56 6.82 20.87
N PHE A 567 -10.36 6.14 19.74
CA PHE A 567 -11.06 4.92 19.38
C PHE A 567 -10.73 3.75 20.32
N THR A 568 -9.45 3.49 20.57
CA THR A 568 -9.01 2.41 21.48
C THR A 568 -9.55 2.64 22.89
N ARG A 569 -9.59 3.89 23.36
CA ARG A 569 -10.23 4.22 24.64
C ARG A 569 -11.72 3.88 24.65
N GLN A 570 -12.45 4.19 23.59
CA GLN A 570 -13.88 3.86 23.51
C GLN A 570 -14.13 2.35 23.52
N GLN A 571 -13.27 1.57 22.84
CA GLN A 571 -13.32 0.11 22.92
C GLN A 571 -13.08 -0.39 24.35
N LYS A 572 -12.08 0.17 25.05
CA LYS A 572 -11.76 -0.18 26.43
C LYS A 572 -12.96 -0.05 27.38
N LEU A 573 -13.79 0.98 27.22
CA LEU A 573 -14.98 1.18 28.06
C LEU A 573 -15.99 0.02 27.96
N GLY A 574 -15.94 -0.77 26.89
CA GLY A 574 -16.77 -1.96 26.69
C GLY A 574 -16.12 -3.28 27.13
N VAL A 575 -14.85 -3.27 27.55
CA VAL A 575 -14.13 -4.48 27.96
C VAL A 575 -14.60 -4.91 29.35
N GLY A 576 -15.30 -6.05 29.40
CA GLY A 576 -15.75 -6.69 30.64
C GLY A 576 -14.66 -7.52 31.34
N ASP A 577 -15.03 -8.13 32.46
CA ASP A 577 -14.21 -9.18 33.06
C ASP A 577 -14.28 -10.44 32.21
N GLY A 578 -13.12 -10.98 31.85
CA GLY A 578 -12.98 -12.12 30.96
C GLY A 578 -11.73 -12.92 31.30
N ASP A 579 -11.66 -14.15 30.78
CA ASP A 579 -10.61 -15.09 31.09
C ASP A 579 -9.23 -14.63 30.59
N VAL A 580 -8.17 -15.25 31.10
CA VAL A 580 -6.80 -15.06 30.59
C VAL A 580 -6.43 -16.25 29.70
N LEU A 581 -6.16 -15.97 28.41
CA LEU A 581 -5.70 -16.93 27.44
C LEU A 581 -4.18 -16.82 27.28
N ILE A 582 -3.47 -17.88 27.65
CA ILE A 582 -2.02 -18.00 27.47
C ILE A 582 -1.74 -19.16 26.52
N VAL A 583 -0.99 -18.89 25.44
CA VAL A 583 -0.56 -19.87 24.45
C VAL A 583 0.96 -19.84 24.37
N GLY A 584 1.59 -21.01 24.40
CA GLY A 584 3.04 -21.14 24.27
C GLY A 584 3.43 -22.39 23.49
N ASN A 585 4.40 -22.26 22.58
CA ASN A 585 5.00 -23.39 21.87
C ASN A 585 3.97 -24.41 21.32
N PRO A 586 3.06 -24.00 20.41
CA PRO A 586 2.18 -24.93 19.72
C PRO A 586 2.98 -25.94 18.90
N THR A 587 2.37 -27.07 18.55
CA THR A 587 2.98 -27.98 17.57
C THR A 587 3.15 -27.26 16.23
N MET A 588 4.38 -27.02 15.84
CA MET A 588 4.67 -26.12 14.73
C MET A 588 4.14 -26.64 13.37
N PRO A 589 3.42 -25.79 12.60
CA PRO A 589 2.88 -26.14 11.30
C PRO A 589 3.98 -26.18 10.22
N LYS A 590 3.62 -26.67 9.03
CA LYS A 590 4.47 -26.56 7.83
C LYS A 590 4.07 -25.32 7.04
N VAL A 591 5.06 -24.53 6.62
CA VAL A 591 4.85 -23.29 5.86
C VAL A 591 5.80 -23.18 4.67
N ILE A 592 5.38 -22.43 3.65
CA ILE A 592 6.26 -22.08 2.53
C ILE A 592 6.91 -20.75 2.87
N LEU A 593 8.22 -20.75 3.14
CA LEU A 593 8.98 -19.55 3.51
C LEU A 593 9.43 -18.75 2.28
N GLU A 594 9.65 -19.43 1.15
CA GLU A 594 10.08 -18.83 -0.11
C GLU A 594 9.20 -19.30 -1.28
N PRO A 595 8.74 -18.41 -2.16
CA PRO A 595 7.98 -18.79 -3.35
C PRO A 595 8.75 -19.82 -4.20
N GLY A 596 8.10 -20.94 -4.52
CA GLY A 596 8.70 -22.02 -5.32
C GLY A 596 9.51 -23.06 -4.53
N LYS A 597 9.64 -22.94 -3.20
CA LYS A 597 10.26 -23.94 -2.33
C LYS A 597 9.21 -24.88 -1.69
N PRO A 598 9.60 -26.11 -1.29
CA PRO A 598 8.71 -27.00 -0.54
C PRO A 598 8.33 -26.41 0.81
N SER A 599 7.20 -26.85 1.38
CA SER A 599 6.80 -26.45 2.73
C SER A 599 7.74 -27.04 3.79
N GLU A 600 8.23 -26.21 4.70
CA GLU A 600 9.13 -26.59 5.79
C GLU A 600 8.43 -26.49 7.14
N LYS A 601 8.77 -27.38 8.08
CA LYS A 601 8.22 -27.34 9.44
C LYS A 601 8.94 -26.25 10.23
N LEU A 602 8.20 -25.33 10.85
CA LEU A 602 8.81 -24.31 11.71
C LEU A 602 9.50 -24.95 12.92
N THR A 603 10.56 -24.30 13.41
CA THR A 603 11.34 -24.75 14.56
C THR A 603 10.53 -24.65 15.85
N SER A 604 10.63 -25.68 16.70
CA SER A 604 10.01 -25.68 18.03
C SER A 604 10.67 -24.67 18.96
N LEU A 605 9.90 -24.06 19.87
CA LEU A 605 10.31 -22.99 20.78
C LEU A 605 10.14 -23.42 22.25
N PRO A 606 10.93 -24.38 22.76
CA PRO A 606 10.71 -24.97 24.09
C PRO A 606 10.83 -23.97 25.25
N TRP A 607 11.63 -22.91 25.12
CA TRP A 607 11.76 -21.87 26.15
C TRP A 607 10.54 -20.95 26.22
N VAL A 608 9.87 -20.73 25.09
CA VAL A 608 8.61 -19.98 25.03
C VAL A 608 7.47 -20.77 25.68
N GLU A 609 7.57 -22.11 25.72
CA GLU A 609 6.66 -22.92 26.53
C GLU A 609 6.81 -22.63 28.04
N LYS A 610 8.04 -22.44 28.51
CA LYS A 610 8.33 -22.09 29.90
C LYS A 610 7.76 -20.72 30.24
N GLU A 611 7.97 -19.71 29.38
CA GLU A 611 7.34 -18.39 29.49
C GLU A 611 5.82 -18.50 29.67
N ALA A 612 5.15 -19.23 28.77
CA ALA A 612 3.71 -19.40 28.83
C ALA A 612 3.24 -20.09 30.13
N ARG A 613 3.96 -21.11 30.61
CA ARG A 613 3.63 -21.79 31.87
C ARG A 613 3.82 -20.89 33.08
N GLU A 614 4.90 -20.11 33.12
CA GLU A 614 5.16 -19.16 34.21
C GLU A 614 4.10 -18.06 34.25
N ILE A 615 3.73 -17.48 33.11
CA ILE A 615 2.68 -16.45 33.04
C ILE A 615 1.33 -17.04 33.43
N ALA A 616 0.98 -18.22 32.92
CA ALA A 616 -0.28 -18.88 33.26
C ALA A 616 -0.44 -19.13 34.77
N SER A 617 0.65 -19.48 35.46
CA SER A 617 0.65 -19.66 36.91
C SER A 617 0.29 -18.38 37.68
N LYS A 618 0.65 -17.19 37.17
CA LYS A 618 0.34 -15.89 37.81
C LYS A 618 -1.15 -15.55 37.77
N PHE A 619 -1.89 -16.12 36.82
CA PHE A 619 -3.33 -15.89 36.63
C PHE A 619 -4.18 -17.10 37.03
N ASN A 620 -3.58 -18.13 37.65
CA ASN A 620 -4.25 -19.39 37.99
C ASN A 620 -4.99 -20.01 36.78
N THR A 621 -4.40 -19.89 35.58
CA THR A 621 -4.93 -20.46 34.33
C THR A 621 -3.99 -21.54 33.79
N GLN A 622 -4.42 -22.28 32.77
CA GLN A 622 -3.60 -23.27 32.08
C GLN A 622 -3.15 -22.76 30.72
N ALA A 623 -1.84 -22.80 30.46
CA ALA A 623 -1.29 -22.52 29.15
C ALA A 623 -1.70 -23.59 28.13
N LEU A 624 -2.13 -23.18 26.94
CA LEU A 624 -2.31 -24.07 25.80
C LEU A 624 -0.97 -24.25 25.07
N THR A 625 -0.48 -25.48 24.98
CA THR A 625 0.80 -25.83 24.37
C THR A 625 0.68 -27.08 23.50
N GLY A 626 1.67 -27.31 22.61
CA GLY A 626 1.72 -28.49 21.75
C GLY A 626 0.47 -28.66 20.88
N ASP A 627 -0.02 -29.90 20.74
CA ASP A 627 -1.17 -30.24 19.88
C ASP A 627 -2.50 -29.67 20.38
N LYS A 628 -2.56 -29.19 21.63
CA LYS A 628 -3.78 -28.57 22.19
C LYS A 628 -3.96 -27.13 21.74
N ALA A 629 -2.89 -26.48 21.30
CA ALA A 629 -2.88 -25.08 20.89
C ALA A 629 -3.30 -24.91 19.41
N THR A 630 -4.44 -25.48 19.03
CA THR A 630 -4.95 -25.42 17.65
C THR A 630 -5.59 -24.06 17.35
N LYS A 631 -5.67 -23.68 16.07
CA LYS A 631 -6.35 -22.44 15.66
C LYS A 631 -7.79 -22.37 16.16
N ALA A 632 -8.55 -23.46 16.03
CA ALA A 632 -9.93 -23.51 16.48
C ALA A 632 -10.08 -23.31 18.01
N ALA A 633 -9.23 -23.98 18.80
CA ALA A 633 -9.26 -23.84 20.26
C ALA A 633 -8.90 -22.42 20.71
N ILE A 634 -7.92 -21.81 20.06
CA ILE A 634 -7.43 -20.47 20.37
C ILE A 634 -8.45 -19.41 19.98
N VAL A 635 -8.95 -19.43 18.74
CA VAL A 635 -9.93 -18.43 18.26
C VAL A 635 -11.19 -18.42 19.12
N ASN A 636 -11.68 -19.59 19.55
CA ASN A 636 -12.83 -19.69 20.44
C ASN A 636 -12.57 -18.93 21.76
N LYS A 637 -11.44 -19.23 22.42
CA LYS A 637 -11.06 -18.56 23.68
C LYS A 637 -10.69 -17.09 23.51
N MET A 638 -10.10 -16.69 22.39
CA MET A 638 -9.70 -15.29 22.12
C MET A 638 -10.90 -14.33 22.20
N THR A 639 -12.08 -14.75 21.73
CA THR A 639 -13.28 -13.88 21.75
C THR A 639 -13.82 -13.61 23.16
N GLN A 640 -13.45 -14.46 24.13
CA GLN A 640 -13.91 -14.40 25.53
C GLN A 640 -12.84 -13.87 26.49
N ALA A 641 -11.58 -13.90 26.07
CA ALA A 641 -10.45 -13.54 26.92
C ALA A 641 -10.32 -12.02 27.08
N ARG A 642 -10.03 -11.58 28.31
CA ARG A 642 -9.63 -10.21 28.63
C ARG A 642 -8.15 -9.97 28.37
N ILE A 643 -7.31 -10.96 28.63
CA ILE A 643 -5.87 -10.90 28.33
C ILE A 643 -5.52 -12.07 27.44
N ILE A 644 -4.84 -11.79 26.33
CA ILE A 644 -4.38 -12.79 25.37
C ILE A 644 -2.87 -12.68 25.25
N HIS A 645 -2.15 -13.75 25.58
CA HIS A 645 -0.72 -13.85 25.36
C HIS A 645 -0.42 -14.98 24.38
N LEU A 646 0.17 -14.64 23.24
CA LEU A 646 0.51 -15.59 22.17
C LEU A 646 2.03 -15.63 22.02
N ALA A 647 2.62 -16.71 22.50
CA ALA A 647 4.05 -16.94 22.50
C ALA A 647 4.39 -18.06 21.49
N THR A 648 4.63 -17.67 20.24
CA THR A 648 4.79 -18.59 19.08
C THR A 648 5.48 -17.87 17.91
N HIS A 649 5.63 -18.51 16.75
CA HIS A 649 6.14 -17.84 15.54
C HIS A 649 5.10 -16.88 14.94
N GLY A 650 5.56 -15.69 14.58
CA GLY A 650 4.85 -14.76 13.70
C GLY A 650 5.42 -14.86 12.28
N LEU A 651 4.56 -14.94 11.28
CA LEU A 651 4.90 -14.89 9.87
C LEU A 651 4.54 -13.53 9.32
N LEU A 652 5.45 -12.94 8.56
CA LEU A 652 5.31 -11.58 8.05
C LEU A 652 5.09 -11.56 6.55
N ASP A 653 4.17 -10.69 6.14
CA ASP A 653 3.99 -10.29 4.74
C ASP A 653 4.30 -8.80 4.60
N ASP A 654 5.55 -8.46 4.26
CA ASP A 654 5.97 -7.06 4.03
C ASP A 654 5.37 -6.47 2.73
N ASN A 655 4.78 -7.30 1.85
CA ASN A 655 4.22 -6.87 0.57
C ASN A 655 2.76 -6.39 0.70
N ARG A 656 1.87 -7.23 1.22
CA ARG A 656 0.45 -6.87 1.41
C ARG A 656 0.08 -6.58 2.87
N GLY A 657 0.88 -7.02 3.84
CA GLY A 657 0.58 -6.90 5.27
C GLY A 657 -0.45 -7.92 5.78
N LEU A 658 -1.56 -8.08 5.06
CA LEU A 658 -2.68 -8.98 5.45
C LEU A 658 -2.35 -10.47 5.37
N GLY A 659 -1.31 -10.87 4.62
CA GLY A 659 -0.81 -12.24 4.61
C GLY A 659 0.01 -12.61 5.86
N SER A 660 0.27 -11.67 6.77
CA SER A 660 0.94 -11.96 8.04
C SER A 660 0.10 -12.93 8.87
N ALA A 661 0.71 -13.85 9.61
CA ALA A 661 0.00 -14.88 10.34
C ALA A 661 0.66 -15.25 11.67
N ILE A 662 -0.12 -15.84 12.57
CA ILE A 662 0.34 -16.44 13.82
C ILE A 662 0.34 -17.95 13.63
N ALA A 663 1.48 -18.60 13.89
CA ALA A 663 1.62 -20.05 13.75
C ALA A 663 1.10 -20.78 14.99
N LEU A 664 0.16 -21.70 14.79
CA LEU A 664 -0.55 -22.50 15.78
C LEU A 664 -0.54 -23.98 15.37
N ALA A 665 -1.05 -24.86 16.23
CA ALA A 665 -1.06 -26.29 15.94
C ALA A 665 -2.02 -26.61 14.78
N PRO A 666 -1.57 -27.33 13.74
CA PRO A 666 -2.46 -27.79 12.68
C PRO A 666 -3.45 -28.83 13.22
N SER A 667 -4.66 -28.87 12.69
CA SER A 667 -5.69 -29.81 13.13
C SER A 667 -6.68 -30.15 12.02
N GLY A 668 -6.88 -31.44 11.72
CA GLY A 668 -7.76 -31.86 10.63
C GLY A 668 -7.29 -31.31 9.28
N THR A 669 -8.14 -30.51 8.63
CA THR A 669 -7.82 -29.81 7.37
C THR A 669 -7.22 -28.42 7.58
N ASP A 670 -7.15 -27.93 8.82
CA ASP A 670 -6.59 -26.62 9.14
C ASP A 670 -5.06 -26.63 9.16
N ASN A 671 -4.45 -25.67 8.49
CA ASN A 671 -3.00 -25.57 8.34
C ASN A 671 -2.28 -24.98 9.57
N GLY A 672 -3.01 -24.59 10.62
CA GLY A 672 -2.46 -24.00 11.83
C GLY A 672 -2.07 -22.53 11.70
N LEU A 673 -2.39 -21.84 10.60
CA LEU A 673 -2.08 -20.42 10.43
C LEU A 673 -3.32 -19.57 10.73
N LEU A 674 -3.20 -18.64 11.68
CA LEU A 674 -4.19 -17.60 11.95
C LEU A 674 -3.71 -16.28 11.32
N THR A 675 -4.27 -15.94 10.17
CA THR A 675 -3.88 -14.78 9.37
C THR A 675 -4.39 -13.46 9.93
N ALA A 676 -3.73 -12.36 9.58
CA ALA A 676 -4.17 -11.01 9.94
C ALA A 676 -5.55 -10.69 9.35
N GLU A 677 -5.90 -11.25 8.19
CA GLU A 677 -7.23 -11.14 7.59
C GLU A 677 -8.31 -11.90 8.38
N GLU A 678 -8.02 -13.11 8.85
CA GLU A 678 -8.93 -13.85 9.75
C GLU A 678 -9.13 -13.09 11.07
N ILE A 679 -8.04 -12.60 11.69
CA ILE A 679 -8.10 -11.80 12.93
C ILE A 679 -8.95 -10.54 12.73
N LEU A 680 -8.79 -9.85 11.59
CA LEU A 680 -9.55 -8.65 11.26
C LEU A 680 -11.07 -8.89 11.25
N ASN A 681 -11.51 -10.12 11.03
CA ASN A 681 -12.93 -10.51 11.04
C ASN A 681 -13.43 -11.00 12.41
N LEU A 682 -12.57 -11.08 13.42
CA LEU A 682 -12.96 -11.43 14.79
C LEU A 682 -13.58 -10.25 15.52
N LYS A 683 -14.26 -10.56 16.63
CA LYS A 683 -14.70 -9.60 17.64
C LYS A 683 -14.04 -9.98 18.97
N LEU A 684 -13.05 -9.23 19.38
CA LEU A 684 -12.27 -9.46 20.59
C LEU A 684 -12.81 -8.58 21.72
N ASN A 685 -12.89 -9.16 22.91
CA ASN A 685 -13.18 -8.44 24.16
C ASN A 685 -11.91 -8.27 25.01
N ALA A 686 -10.74 -8.42 24.40
CA ALA A 686 -9.46 -8.38 25.10
C ALA A 686 -9.03 -6.94 25.36
N ASP A 687 -8.67 -6.64 26.62
CA ASP A 687 -8.05 -5.39 27.05
C ASP A 687 -6.57 -5.31 26.62
N LEU A 688 -5.90 -6.47 26.54
CA LEU A 688 -4.50 -6.57 26.14
C LEU A 688 -4.27 -7.83 25.31
N VAL A 689 -3.65 -7.66 24.15
CA VAL A 689 -3.04 -8.75 23.38
C VAL A 689 -1.53 -8.58 23.37
N VAL A 690 -0.78 -9.59 23.79
CA VAL A 690 0.68 -9.64 23.73
C VAL A 690 1.08 -10.67 22.69
N LEU A 691 1.72 -10.21 21.62
CA LEU A 691 2.38 -11.06 20.63
C LEU A 691 3.85 -11.21 21.03
N SER A 692 4.14 -12.25 21.82
CA SER A 692 5.50 -12.66 22.19
C SER A 692 6.08 -13.55 21.09
N ALA A 693 6.08 -12.99 19.89
CA ALA A 693 6.40 -13.65 18.64
C ALA A 693 7.30 -12.73 17.82
N CYS A 694 8.31 -13.28 17.15
CA CYS A 694 9.32 -12.52 16.43
C CYS A 694 8.72 -11.63 15.35
N ASP A 695 9.23 -10.38 15.27
CA ASP A 695 8.90 -9.37 14.27
C ASP A 695 7.39 -9.02 14.13
N THR A 696 6.55 -9.31 15.12
CA THR A 696 5.08 -9.14 15.03
C THR A 696 4.57 -7.70 14.98
N GLY A 697 5.43 -6.73 15.25
CA GLY A 697 5.18 -5.29 15.09
C GLY A 697 5.49 -4.76 13.71
N ARG A 698 5.96 -5.62 12.79
CA ARG A 698 6.22 -5.29 11.39
C ARG A 698 5.05 -5.70 10.48
N GLY A 699 5.21 -5.39 9.20
CA GLY A 699 4.22 -5.54 8.14
C GLY A 699 4.47 -4.50 7.06
N ARG A 700 3.54 -4.37 6.10
CA ARG A 700 3.65 -3.32 5.09
C ARG A 700 3.51 -1.96 5.76
N ILE A 701 4.59 -1.17 5.76
CA ILE A 701 4.59 0.19 6.30
C ILE A 701 3.97 1.12 5.27
N THR A 702 2.97 1.87 5.71
CA THR A 702 2.29 2.90 4.92
C THR A 702 2.26 4.22 5.68
N GLY A 703 1.80 5.29 5.03
CA GLY A 703 1.70 6.61 5.67
C GLY A 703 0.74 6.67 6.87
N ASP A 704 -0.16 5.68 6.98
CA ASP A 704 -1.20 5.53 8.02
C ASP A 704 -0.88 4.50 9.11
N GLY A 705 0.29 3.83 9.05
CA GLY A 705 0.70 2.86 10.06
C GLY A 705 1.32 1.60 9.49
N VAL A 706 1.42 0.58 10.33
CA VAL A 706 1.83 -0.78 9.93
C VAL A 706 0.59 -1.58 9.58
N ILE A 707 0.48 -2.02 8.33
CA ILE A 707 -0.55 -2.99 7.91
C ILE A 707 -0.02 -4.38 8.25
N GLY A 708 -0.63 -5.02 9.24
CA GLY A 708 -0.20 -6.32 9.76
C GLY A 708 -1.03 -6.72 10.98
N LEU A 709 -0.46 -7.59 11.82
CA LEU A 709 -1.15 -8.19 12.97
C LEU A 709 -1.66 -7.14 13.98
N SER A 710 -0.86 -6.11 14.29
CA SER A 710 -1.24 -5.07 15.25
C SER A 710 -2.51 -4.32 14.84
N ARG A 711 -2.59 -3.90 13.57
CA ARG A 711 -3.77 -3.23 13.00
C ARG A 711 -5.00 -4.14 13.02
N SER A 712 -4.84 -5.42 12.67
CA SER A 712 -5.93 -6.39 12.69
C SER A 712 -6.48 -6.60 14.10
N LEU A 713 -5.62 -6.72 15.12
CA LEU A 713 -6.03 -6.89 16.52
C LEU A 713 -6.78 -5.66 17.07
N ILE A 714 -6.27 -4.45 16.80
CA ILE A 714 -6.96 -3.21 17.20
C ILE A 714 -8.33 -3.10 16.50
N SER A 715 -8.37 -3.42 15.21
CA SER A 715 -9.61 -3.42 14.44
C SER A 715 -10.63 -4.46 14.94
N ALA A 716 -10.15 -5.59 15.45
CA ALA A 716 -10.98 -6.66 15.99
C ALA A 716 -11.57 -6.33 17.36
N GLY A 717 -11.10 -5.29 18.08
CA GLY A 717 -11.66 -4.88 19.35
C GLY A 717 -10.66 -4.59 20.47
N THR A 718 -9.37 -4.85 20.25
CA THR A 718 -8.37 -4.76 21.31
C THR A 718 -7.81 -3.34 21.46
N PRO A 719 -7.90 -2.70 22.65
CA PRO A 719 -7.46 -1.33 22.84
C PRO A 719 -5.94 -1.21 23.05
N SER A 720 -5.26 -2.29 23.47
CA SER A 720 -3.82 -2.32 23.72
C SER A 720 -3.18 -3.57 23.11
N VAL A 721 -2.14 -3.39 22.31
CA VAL A 721 -1.37 -4.51 21.74
C VAL A 721 0.12 -4.32 22.04
N ILE A 722 0.77 -5.35 22.57
CA ILE A 722 2.23 -5.41 22.68
C ILE A 722 2.75 -6.28 21.55
N VAL A 723 3.69 -5.75 20.77
CA VAL A 723 4.31 -6.43 19.63
C VAL A 723 5.83 -6.25 19.66
N SER A 724 6.57 -7.17 19.04
CA SER A 724 8.02 -7.07 18.90
C SER A 724 8.42 -6.44 17.56
N LEU A 725 9.38 -5.51 17.58
CA LEU A 725 9.92 -4.89 16.38
C LEU A 725 10.95 -5.79 15.65
N TRP A 726 11.44 -6.84 16.30
CA TRP A 726 12.39 -7.82 15.77
C TRP A 726 12.34 -9.14 16.55
N ALA A 727 12.96 -10.20 16.01
CA ALA A 727 13.22 -11.44 16.72
C ALA A 727 14.21 -11.27 17.90
N VAL A 728 13.80 -11.68 19.09
CA VAL A 728 14.60 -11.55 20.33
C VAL A 728 14.98 -12.93 20.84
N ASP A 729 16.16 -13.06 21.47
CA ASP A 729 16.57 -14.30 22.12
C ASP A 729 15.54 -14.77 23.16
N ASP A 730 15.15 -16.04 23.06
CA ASP A 730 14.10 -16.66 23.89
C ASP A 730 14.32 -16.46 25.40
N ASN A 731 15.58 -16.49 25.89
CA ASN A 731 15.85 -16.35 27.32
C ASN A 731 15.55 -14.93 27.80
N SER A 732 15.98 -13.94 27.03
CA SER A 732 15.74 -12.54 27.36
C SER A 732 14.26 -12.15 27.22
N THR A 733 13.57 -12.69 26.20
CA THR A 733 12.12 -12.51 26.01
C THR A 733 11.33 -13.10 27.16
N SER A 734 11.61 -14.36 27.51
CA SER A 734 10.93 -15.04 28.62
C SER A 734 11.12 -14.28 29.93
N PHE A 735 12.34 -13.80 30.22
CA PHE A 735 12.60 -12.99 31.40
C PHE A 735 11.82 -11.66 31.39
N LEU A 736 11.85 -10.94 30.26
CA LEU A 736 11.14 -9.67 30.11
C LEU A 736 9.63 -9.84 30.27
N MET A 737 9.03 -10.85 29.63
CA MET A 737 7.59 -11.09 29.69
C MET A 737 7.13 -11.54 31.08
N THR A 738 7.91 -12.39 31.76
CA THR A 738 7.63 -12.77 33.15
C THR A 738 7.69 -11.55 34.09
N GLU A 739 8.66 -10.65 33.93
CA GLU A 739 8.73 -9.39 34.70
C GLU A 739 7.61 -8.41 34.31
N PHE A 740 7.23 -8.34 33.03
CA PHE A 740 6.10 -7.52 32.59
C PHE A 740 4.81 -7.91 33.31
N TYR A 741 4.44 -9.19 33.29
CA TYR A 741 3.22 -9.67 33.94
C TYR A 741 3.27 -9.56 35.47
N LYS A 742 4.45 -9.67 36.08
CA LYS A 742 4.65 -9.42 37.50
C LYS A 742 4.36 -7.95 37.84
N ASN A 743 4.88 -7.00 37.05
CA ASN A 743 4.64 -5.58 37.27
C ASN A 743 3.20 -5.16 36.94
N LEU A 744 2.56 -5.80 35.95
CA LEU A 744 1.18 -5.52 35.53
C LEU A 744 0.14 -5.77 36.62
N GLN A 745 0.44 -6.59 37.63
CA GLN A 745 -0.45 -6.82 38.77
C GLN A 745 -0.63 -5.57 39.65
N GLN A 746 0.30 -4.62 39.59
CA GLN A 746 0.33 -3.43 40.47
C GLN A 746 0.40 -2.11 39.70
N GLN A 747 0.72 -2.16 38.40
CA GLN A 747 0.97 -0.99 37.57
C GLN A 747 0.18 -1.07 36.26
N ASP A 748 0.02 0.07 35.60
CA ASP A 748 -0.52 0.09 34.25
C ASP A 748 0.43 -0.53 33.21
N LYS A 749 -0.12 -0.87 32.04
CA LYS A 749 0.57 -1.63 30.98
C LYS A 749 1.89 -0.97 30.55
N ALA A 750 1.89 0.36 30.42
CA ALA A 750 3.07 1.09 29.96
C ALA A 750 4.19 1.09 31.01
N THR A 751 3.81 1.37 32.26
CA THR A 751 4.75 1.40 33.39
C THR A 751 5.31 0.00 33.64
N ALA A 752 4.45 -1.03 33.60
CA ALA A 752 4.86 -2.42 33.74
C ALA A 752 5.86 -2.85 32.65
N LEU A 753 5.64 -2.45 31.40
CA LEU A 753 6.55 -2.73 30.30
C LEU A 753 7.89 -2.01 30.48
N ARG A 754 7.88 -0.74 30.88
CA ARG A 754 9.11 0.01 31.20
C ARG A 754 9.91 -0.69 32.30
N GLN A 755 9.28 -1.08 33.42
CA GLN A 755 9.99 -1.73 34.52
C GLN A 755 10.55 -3.10 34.12
N ALA A 756 9.83 -3.84 33.28
CA ALA A 756 10.34 -5.06 32.68
C ALA A 756 11.58 -4.81 31.82
N MET A 757 11.56 -3.78 30.95
CA MET A 757 12.72 -3.41 30.13
C MET A 757 13.92 -3.02 30.98
N LEU A 758 13.74 -2.19 32.02
CA LEU A 758 14.83 -1.75 32.90
C LEU A 758 15.41 -2.91 33.69
N THR A 759 14.57 -3.80 34.22
CA THR A 759 15.01 -5.02 34.93
C THR A 759 15.76 -5.97 33.98
N THR A 760 15.25 -6.17 32.77
CA THR A 760 15.92 -6.98 31.74
C THR A 760 17.25 -6.37 31.32
N MET A 761 17.35 -5.05 31.18
CA MET A 761 18.59 -4.35 30.85
C MET A 761 19.70 -4.59 31.88
N GLN A 762 19.37 -4.72 33.18
CA GLN A 762 20.36 -5.04 34.21
C GLN A 762 20.97 -6.44 34.02
N LYS A 763 20.17 -7.41 33.56
CA LYS A 763 20.60 -8.80 33.35
C LYS A 763 21.19 -9.04 31.94
N TYR A 764 20.64 -8.36 30.95
CA TYR A 764 20.99 -8.44 29.53
C TYR A 764 21.24 -7.03 28.97
N PRO A 765 22.45 -6.46 29.12
CA PRO A 765 22.70 -5.03 28.86
C PRO A 765 22.49 -4.59 27.40
N GLN A 766 22.55 -5.50 26.43
CA GLN A 766 22.46 -5.18 25.01
C GLN A 766 21.01 -4.83 24.61
N PRO A 767 20.76 -3.70 23.92
CA PRO A 767 19.41 -3.24 23.54
C PRO A 767 18.56 -4.25 22.77
N ILE A 768 19.19 -5.15 22.01
CA ILE A 768 18.50 -6.21 21.27
C ILE A 768 17.61 -7.09 22.15
N ASN A 769 17.96 -7.22 23.44
CA ASN A 769 17.31 -8.10 24.41
C ASN A 769 16.13 -7.46 25.15
N TRP A 770 15.98 -6.13 25.11
CA TRP A 770 14.98 -5.43 25.92
C TRP A 770 14.23 -4.33 25.19
N ALA A 771 14.76 -3.77 24.11
CA ALA A 771 14.14 -2.64 23.39
C ALA A 771 13.18 -3.06 22.27
N ALA A 772 12.92 -4.36 22.10
CA ALA A 772 12.16 -4.89 20.97
C ALA A 772 10.65 -4.65 21.08
N PHE A 773 10.12 -4.71 22.30
CA PHE A 773 8.67 -4.67 22.51
C PHE A 773 8.16 -3.23 22.53
N THR A 774 7.04 -2.99 21.86
CA THR A 774 6.34 -1.70 21.92
C THR A 774 4.88 -1.93 22.27
N LEU A 775 4.36 -1.09 23.17
CA LEU A 775 2.96 -1.02 23.50
C LEU A 775 2.27 -0.03 22.56
N ILE A 776 1.31 -0.52 21.79
CA ILE A 776 0.49 0.23 20.85
C ILE A 776 -0.91 0.42 21.45
N GLY A 777 -1.41 1.66 21.49
CA GLY A 777 -2.77 1.99 21.95
C GLY A 777 -2.85 2.46 23.39
N GLU A 778 -3.84 1.96 24.15
CA GLU A 778 -4.12 2.42 25.52
C GLU A 778 -3.03 2.03 26.52
N SER A 779 -2.70 2.97 27.42
CA SER A 779 -1.69 2.75 28.47
C SER A 779 -2.20 2.09 29.74
N LYS A 780 -3.50 2.23 30.03
CA LYS A 780 -4.16 1.73 31.24
C LYS A 780 -4.85 0.41 31.00
#